data_AF-A0A929W3Y7-F1
#
_entry.id   AF-A0A929W3Y7-F1
#
_cell.length_a   1.000
_cell.length_b   1.000
_cell.length_c   1.000
_cell.angle_alpha   90.00
_cell.angle_beta   90.00
_cell.angle_gamma   90.00
#
_symmetry.space_group_name_H-M   'P 1'
#
loop_
_entity.id
_entity.type
_entity.pdbx_description
1 polymer ?
#
loop_
_entity_poly.entity_id
_entity_poly.type
_entity_poly.pdbx_seq_one_letter_code
_entity_poly.pdbx_strand_id
1 'polypeptide(L)'
;DSCHTKDGYIVNHPTKAGQHIDVRGGWHDAADCLQYTTTSANAIYQMMFAYQQNPGAFEDCHKADGTAGKNGIPDIVDEIYWGLQWLDKMNPTPGEYYNQIADDRDHAGMRIPSEDRADYGWGPNNGRPVYFIDGKPQQRGKFMNATMGAASTAGKFASDFALGSIILKPFYPAFAEKIGKKAADAYQLGVDKPGACQTVSIVSPYIYEEDNWTDDMELGAMELFHQTGDSKYMQEALEYGRREPVTPWMGADSARHYQWYPFMNMGHYQLAHDGNTAVRKEFLRNLRAGLERVHERAAGDPFLYGVPNIWCSNNLTVALLTQCILYRELSGDNSYEEMESSLLGWLLGCNPWGTSMICQLPLNGRYPQYPHSCLTYEGHGTTTGGLVDGPVYSTIFKGLRGVNINGTHASNNYLDLQPSHIVFHDNMNDYSTNEPTMDGTASLTFPLSYYESQQTRHKTVVNGGVVRGDSTQKQIALVFTAAEWADGAETIIKALRENHVKGGFFFTGEFYEKHADIVKRLLAEGHYVGSHSYGHLLYASWENPDSMLVSQADFDADMQKSYRLMADFGIEQNKAPYFIPPYEYYNERVSSWARQLGLGIINFTPGPGTNADYTIPSMGKSYRTSKELYNRLMNFEKKNGLNGHFLMIHFGTHPERTDKFYKLLPQIIRTLRHRGYRFITVPEMMN
;
A
#
# COMPACT_ATOMS: atom_id res chain seq x y z
N ASP A 1 0.32 16.50 -23.17
CA ASP A 1 0.44 17.97 -23.11
C ASP A 1 1.56 18.32 -22.14
N SER A 2 2.13 19.53 -22.17
CA SER A 2 3.24 19.93 -21.28
C SER A 2 2.90 21.23 -20.56
N CYS A 3 3.14 21.29 -19.24
CA CYS A 3 2.91 22.48 -18.41
C CYS A 3 4.24 23.11 -17.95
N HIS A 4 4.17 24.37 -17.52
CA HIS A 4 5.28 25.10 -16.87
C HIS A 4 6.65 24.99 -17.60
N THR A 5 6.61 24.95 -18.93
CA THR A 5 7.79 24.70 -19.78
C THR A 5 8.83 25.81 -19.79
N LYS A 6 8.56 26.91 -19.08
CA LYS A 6 9.37 28.13 -19.01
C LYS A 6 9.86 28.45 -17.60
N ASP A 7 9.80 27.49 -16.67
CA ASP A 7 10.43 27.71 -15.37
C ASP A 7 11.94 27.87 -15.52
N GLY A 8 12.53 28.89 -14.92
CA GLY A 8 11.98 29.94 -14.05
C GLY A 8 12.94 31.10 -13.87
N TYR A 9 12.60 32.06 -13.01
CA TYR A 9 13.39 33.28 -12.77
C TYR A 9 13.80 33.40 -11.32
N ILE A 10 15.11 33.56 -11.08
CA ILE A 10 15.68 33.63 -9.74
C ILE A 10 15.19 34.88 -9.00
N VAL A 11 14.77 34.72 -7.75
CA VAL A 11 14.47 35.81 -6.81
C VAL A 11 15.29 35.67 -5.52
N ASN A 12 15.54 36.80 -4.86
CA ASN A 12 16.31 36.94 -3.61
C ASN A 12 17.80 36.53 -3.65
N HIS A 13 18.32 36.02 -4.77
CA HIS A 13 19.76 35.76 -4.91
C HIS A 13 20.55 37.09 -5.00
N PRO A 14 21.66 37.26 -4.26
CA PRO A 14 22.39 38.54 -4.15
C PRO A 14 22.91 39.09 -5.48
N THR A 15 23.28 38.21 -6.41
CA THR A 15 23.88 38.59 -7.71
C THR A 15 23.16 38.03 -8.95
N LYS A 16 22.13 37.20 -8.76
CA LYS A 16 21.47 36.46 -9.86
C LYS A 16 19.97 36.73 -9.97
N ALA A 17 19.42 37.59 -9.10
CA ALA A 17 18.01 37.98 -9.17
C ALA A 17 17.62 38.46 -10.59
N GLY A 18 16.51 37.93 -11.10
CA GLY A 18 16.00 38.18 -12.46
C GLY A 18 16.62 37.34 -13.57
N GLN A 19 17.69 36.56 -13.29
CA GLN A 19 18.25 35.63 -14.28
C GLN A 19 17.34 34.40 -14.42
N HIS A 20 17.29 33.85 -15.64
CA HIS A 20 16.57 32.61 -15.91
C HIS A 20 17.38 31.40 -15.44
N ILE A 21 16.71 30.41 -14.86
CA ILE A 21 17.26 29.12 -14.41
C ILE A 21 16.34 27.98 -14.85
N ASP A 22 16.86 26.88 -15.37
CA ASP A 22 16.02 25.71 -15.72
C ASP A 22 15.78 24.84 -14.49
N VAL A 23 14.59 24.95 -13.90
CA VAL A 23 14.12 24.15 -12.76
C VAL A 23 12.87 23.33 -13.09
N ARG A 24 12.65 23.05 -14.39
CA ARG A 24 11.48 22.29 -14.86
C ARG A 24 11.49 20.85 -14.33
N GLY A 25 10.32 20.26 -14.17
CA GLY A 25 10.13 18.88 -13.67
C GLY A 25 9.57 18.89 -12.25
N GLY A 26 9.77 17.81 -11.50
CA GLY A 26 9.24 17.66 -10.15
C GLY A 26 7.72 17.51 -10.14
N TRP A 27 7.10 17.72 -8.99
CA TRP A 27 5.67 17.56 -8.82
C TRP A 27 5.01 18.88 -8.47
N HIS A 28 3.74 19.03 -8.87
CA HIS A 28 2.86 19.97 -8.22
C HIS A 28 2.61 19.48 -6.79
N ASP A 29 2.68 20.40 -5.84
CA ASP A 29 2.71 20.05 -4.41
C ASP A 29 1.37 19.52 -3.90
N ALA A 30 0.28 20.08 -4.41
CA ALA A 30 -1.08 19.71 -4.07
C ALA A 30 -2.02 19.97 -5.26
N ALA A 31 -3.16 20.63 -5.03
CA ALA A 31 -4.12 20.97 -6.08
C ALA A 31 -3.69 22.14 -6.96
N ASP A 32 -2.83 23.00 -6.40
CA ASP A 32 -2.19 24.10 -7.10
C ASP A 32 -1.01 23.61 -7.93
N CYS A 33 -0.28 24.53 -8.58
CA CYS A 33 0.91 24.19 -9.35
C CYS A 33 2.21 24.60 -8.65
N LEU A 34 2.16 24.93 -7.36
CA LEU A 34 3.34 25.30 -6.58
C LEU A 34 4.24 24.07 -6.40
N GLN A 35 5.53 24.32 -6.19
CA GLN A 35 6.50 23.25 -5.97
C GLN A 35 7.45 23.69 -4.87
N TYR A 36 7.48 22.95 -3.77
CA TYR A 36 8.31 23.26 -2.62
C TYR A 36 9.37 22.18 -2.41
N THR A 37 10.59 22.61 -2.10
CA THR A 37 11.68 21.71 -1.78
C THR A 37 11.41 20.95 -0.49
N THR A 38 10.82 21.60 0.52
CA THR A 38 10.44 21.00 1.81
C THR A 38 9.65 19.70 1.64
N THR A 39 8.51 19.76 0.94
CA THR A 39 7.58 18.64 0.76
C THR A 39 8.07 17.66 -0.31
N SER A 40 8.65 18.15 -1.40
CA SER A 40 9.18 17.28 -2.47
C SER A 40 10.32 16.41 -1.95
N ALA A 41 11.23 16.97 -1.16
CA ALA A 41 12.33 16.19 -0.59
C ALA A 41 11.82 15.15 0.42
N ASN A 42 10.88 15.51 1.30
CA ASN A 42 10.25 14.51 2.16
C ASN A 42 9.55 13.40 1.34
N ALA A 43 8.83 13.73 0.27
CA ALA A 43 8.18 12.75 -0.60
C ALA A 43 9.20 11.79 -1.26
N ILE A 44 10.32 12.32 -1.78
CA ILE A 44 11.42 11.51 -2.31
C ILE A 44 11.94 10.57 -1.23
N TYR A 45 12.27 11.10 -0.04
CA TYR A 45 12.78 10.30 1.07
C TYR A 45 11.82 9.16 1.45
N GLN A 46 10.53 9.44 1.60
CA GLN A 46 9.52 8.43 1.96
C GLN A 46 9.45 7.30 0.92
N MET A 47 9.45 7.64 -0.38
CA MET A 47 9.47 6.64 -1.45
C MET A 47 10.78 5.82 -1.46
N MET A 48 11.93 6.47 -1.28
CA MET A 48 13.22 5.79 -1.19
C MET A 48 13.27 4.83 0.00
N PHE A 49 12.77 5.27 1.16
CA PHE A 49 12.69 4.46 2.35
C PHE A 49 11.75 3.27 2.14
N ALA A 50 10.55 3.48 1.59
CA ALA A 50 9.60 2.41 1.28
C ALA A 50 10.21 1.35 0.35
N TYR A 51 10.88 1.78 -0.73
CA TYR A 51 11.56 0.87 -1.66
C TYR A 51 12.74 0.14 -1.00
N GLN A 52 13.52 0.82 -0.15
CA GLN A 52 14.63 0.20 0.57
C GLN A 52 14.15 -0.92 1.50
N GLN A 53 13.07 -0.68 2.24
CA GLN A 53 12.53 -1.65 3.20
C GLN A 53 11.79 -2.80 2.50
N ASN A 54 10.98 -2.48 1.48
CA ASN A 54 10.05 -3.42 0.86
C ASN A 54 10.18 -3.44 -0.68
N PRO A 55 11.36 -3.70 -1.26
CA PRO A 55 11.58 -3.58 -2.71
C PRO A 55 10.68 -4.52 -3.52
N GLY A 56 10.25 -5.64 -2.92
CA GLY A 56 9.37 -6.60 -3.55
C GLY A 56 7.91 -6.13 -3.72
N ALA A 57 7.48 -5.07 -3.04
CA ALA A 57 6.11 -4.55 -3.11
C ALA A 57 5.88 -3.65 -4.34
N PHE A 58 6.94 -3.30 -5.06
CA PHE A 58 6.88 -2.36 -6.18
C PHE A 58 7.17 -3.08 -7.50
N GLU A 59 6.19 -3.06 -8.40
CA GLU A 59 6.28 -3.72 -9.71
C GLU A 59 6.84 -2.77 -10.79
N ASP A 60 7.15 -3.33 -11.96
CA ASP A 60 7.48 -2.62 -13.20
C ASP A 60 6.30 -2.85 -14.16
N CYS A 61 5.42 -1.86 -14.20
CA CYS A 61 4.14 -1.86 -14.89
C CYS A 61 3.96 -0.62 -15.79
N HIS A 62 4.73 0.44 -15.53
CA HIS A 62 4.73 1.69 -16.28
C HIS A 62 6.14 2.03 -16.75
N LYS A 63 6.23 2.82 -17.83
CA LYS A 63 7.48 3.42 -18.25
C LYS A 63 7.74 4.66 -17.38
N ALA A 64 8.97 5.17 -17.44
CA ALA A 64 9.38 6.39 -16.74
C ALA A 64 8.54 7.66 -17.02
N ASP A 65 7.70 7.68 -18.05
CA ASP A 65 6.76 8.77 -18.34
C ASP A 65 5.33 8.53 -17.79
N GLY A 66 5.16 7.49 -16.98
CA GLY A 66 3.88 7.05 -16.42
C GLY A 66 2.97 6.30 -17.40
N THR A 67 3.38 6.10 -18.66
CA THR A 67 2.56 5.35 -19.63
C THR A 67 2.66 3.84 -19.41
N ALA A 68 1.57 3.12 -19.66
CA ALA A 68 1.53 1.67 -19.46
C ALA A 68 2.62 0.92 -20.26
N GLY A 69 3.20 -0.11 -19.63
CA GLY A 69 4.24 -0.96 -20.20
C GLY A 69 5.50 -0.96 -19.34
N LYS A 70 6.43 -1.87 -19.60
CA LYS A 70 7.60 -2.08 -18.75
C LYS A 70 8.85 -1.40 -19.29
N ASN A 71 9.75 -0.94 -18.42
CA ASN A 71 11.07 -0.42 -18.82
C ASN A 71 12.26 -1.14 -18.14
N GLY A 72 12.00 -2.11 -17.26
CA GLY A 72 13.02 -2.85 -16.51
C GLY A 72 13.43 -2.20 -15.19
N ILE A 73 12.75 -1.14 -14.75
CA ILE A 73 12.98 -0.41 -13.52
C ILE A 73 11.65 -0.43 -12.73
N PRO A 74 11.64 -0.70 -11.41
CA PRO A 74 10.41 -0.61 -10.63
C PRO A 74 9.82 0.80 -10.72
N ASP A 75 8.50 0.91 -10.90
CA ASP A 75 7.82 2.18 -11.18
C ASP A 75 8.15 3.25 -10.12
N ILE A 76 8.22 2.87 -8.85
CA ILE A 76 8.59 3.78 -7.74
C ILE A 76 10.01 4.35 -7.89
N VAL A 77 10.94 3.60 -8.48
CA VAL A 77 12.33 4.02 -8.69
C VAL A 77 12.43 5.04 -9.82
N ASP A 78 11.62 4.90 -10.87
CA ASP A 78 11.47 5.94 -11.90
C ASP A 78 10.92 7.24 -11.27
N GLU A 79 9.93 7.13 -10.38
CA GLU A 79 9.32 8.28 -9.71
C GLU A 79 10.32 8.97 -8.74
N ILE A 80 11.08 8.18 -7.96
CA ILE A 80 12.19 8.69 -7.13
C ILE A 80 13.22 9.43 -8.00
N TYR A 81 13.56 8.87 -9.17
CA TYR A 81 14.50 9.50 -10.08
C TYR A 81 13.97 10.83 -10.62
N TRP A 82 12.69 10.91 -10.98
CA TRP A 82 12.03 12.15 -11.39
C TRP A 82 12.15 13.26 -10.33
N GLY A 83 11.85 12.93 -9.07
CA GLY A 83 12.01 13.86 -7.94
C GLY A 83 13.46 14.30 -7.72
N LEU A 84 14.41 13.36 -7.69
CA LEU A 84 15.82 13.67 -7.49
C LEU A 84 16.42 14.49 -8.63
N GLN A 85 15.97 14.29 -9.88
CA GLN A 85 16.37 15.13 -11.01
C GLN A 85 15.92 16.59 -10.81
N TRP A 86 14.71 16.80 -10.29
CA TRP A 86 14.23 18.14 -9.95
C TRP A 86 15.01 18.74 -8.77
N LEU A 87 15.22 17.97 -7.71
CA LEU A 87 15.99 18.42 -6.54
C LEU A 87 17.44 18.77 -6.92
N ASP A 88 18.07 18.02 -7.83
CA ASP A 88 19.38 18.35 -8.39
C ASP A 88 19.41 19.72 -9.09
N LYS A 89 18.34 20.09 -9.81
CA LYS A 89 18.20 21.42 -10.43
C LYS A 89 17.97 22.53 -9.41
N MET A 90 17.32 22.22 -8.28
CA MET A 90 17.15 23.14 -7.15
C MET A 90 18.44 23.37 -6.35
N ASN A 91 19.51 22.64 -6.66
CA ASN A 91 20.88 22.91 -6.20
C ASN A 91 21.87 22.87 -7.39
N PRO A 92 21.88 23.89 -8.27
CA PRO A 92 22.60 23.83 -9.55
C PRO A 92 24.12 23.85 -9.39
N THR A 93 24.63 24.52 -8.35
CA THR A 93 26.06 24.60 -8.03
C THR A 93 26.27 24.59 -6.51
N PRO A 94 27.46 24.20 -6.01
CA PRO A 94 27.75 24.23 -4.58
C PRO A 94 27.46 25.60 -3.96
N GLY A 95 26.73 25.62 -2.84
CA GLY A 95 26.36 26.85 -2.15
C GLY A 95 25.12 27.58 -2.70
N GLU A 96 24.51 27.09 -3.79
CA GLU A 96 23.31 27.68 -4.39
C GLU A 96 22.12 26.74 -4.27
N TYR A 97 21.13 27.10 -3.46
CA TYR A 97 19.96 26.27 -3.16
C TYR A 97 18.68 27.10 -3.24
N TYR A 98 17.61 26.46 -3.69
CA TYR A 98 16.30 27.07 -3.88
C TYR A 98 15.24 26.35 -3.04
N ASN A 99 14.29 27.10 -2.48
CA ASN A 99 13.29 26.56 -1.56
C ASN A 99 11.96 26.22 -2.25
N GLN A 100 11.61 26.95 -3.31
CA GLN A 100 10.35 26.75 -4.02
C GLN A 100 10.37 27.38 -5.41
N ILE A 101 9.44 26.93 -6.24
CA ILE A 101 9.03 27.55 -7.51
C ILE A 101 7.63 28.11 -7.31
N ALA A 102 7.39 29.30 -7.87
CA ALA A 102 6.14 30.04 -7.78
C ALA A 102 5.78 30.50 -6.35
N ASP A 103 4.64 31.18 -6.24
CA ASP A 103 4.01 31.63 -5.00
C ASP A 103 2.49 31.69 -5.20
N ASP A 104 1.72 31.98 -4.16
CA ASP A 104 0.25 31.97 -4.15
C ASP A 104 -0.47 32.87 -5.18
N ARG A 105 0.25 33.66 -6.00
CA ARG A 105 -0.30 34.17 -7.26
C ARG A 105 -0.73 33.06 -8.23
N ASP A 106 -0.24 31.83 -8.03
CA ASP A 106 -0.70 30.59 -8.69
C ASP A 106 -2.21 30.36 -8.51
N HIS A 107 -2.77 30.81 -7.38
CA HIS A 107 -4.17 30.62 -7.00
C HIS A 107 -5.14 31.55 -7.75
N ALA A 108 -4.75 32.05 -8.93
CA ALA A 108 -5.56 32.90 -9.80
C ALA A 108 -6.65 32.12 -10.55
N GLY A 109 -7.42 31.31 -9.81
CA GLY A 109 -8.46 30.41 -10.31
C GLY A 109 -7.97 28.98 -10.54
N MET A 110 -8.91 28.04 -10.51
CA MET A 110 -8.65 26.65 -10.90
C MET A 110 -8.51 26.56 -12.42
N ARG A 111 -7.54 25.75 -12.86
CA ARG A 111 -7.22 25.50 -14.27
C ARG A 111 -6.36 24.26 -14.41
N ILE A 112 -6.45 23.58 -15.55
CA ILE A 112 -5.44 22.57 -15.88
C ILE A 112 -4.05 23.21 -16.01
N PRO A 113 -2.97 22.55 -15.58
CA PRO A 113 -1.63 23.17 -15.51
C PRO A 113 -1.09 23.73 -16.83
N SER A 114 -1.46 23.18 -17.99
CA SER A 114 -1.03 23.69 -19.29
C SER A 114 -1.68 25.04 -19.66
N GLU A 115 -2.79 25.39 -19.00
CA GLU A 115 -3.53 26.63 -19.18
C GLU A 115 -3.29 27.64 -18.05
N ASP A 116 -2.22 27.47 -17.26
CA ASP A 116 -1.90 28.39 -16.18
C ASP A 116 -1.86 29.85 -16.66
N ARG A 117 -2.59 30.72 -15.96
CA ARG A 117 -2.74 32.14 -16.32
C ARG A 117 -2.03 33.06 -15.33
N ALA A 118 -1.37 32.50 -14.31
CA ALA A 118 -0.65 33.28 -13.33
C ALA A 118 0.43 34.14 -14.00
N ASP A 119 0.53 35.40 -13.55
CA ASP A 119 1.55 36.35 -13.98
C ASP A 119 2.35 36.80 -12.77
N TYR A 120 3.64 36.50 -12.81
CA TYR A 120 4.58 36.80 -11.73
C TYR A 120 5.39 38.09 -11.98
N GLY A 121 5.13 38.79 -13.08
CA GLY A 121 5.83 40.00 -13.53
C GLY A 121 6.53 39.85 -14.89
N TRP A 122 6.45 38.68 -15.52
CA TRP A 122 7.03 38.39 -16.84
C TRP A 122 5.97 38.13 -17.92
N GLY A 123 4.69 38.32 -17.60
CA GLY A 123 3.55 38.00 -18.47
C GLY A 123 2.89 36.67 -18.08
N PRO A 124 1.61 36.46 -18.44
CA PRO A 124 0.89 35.22 -18.13
C PRO A 124 1.61 33.98 -18.71
N ASN A 125 1.76 32.94 -17.90
CA ASN A 125 2.44 31.69 -18.29
C ASN A 125 3.82 31.91 -18.92
N ASN A 126 4.58 32.86 -18.38
CA ASN A 126 5.88 33.25 -18.94
C ASN A 126 7.01 33.18 -17.92
N GLY A 127 7.05 32.07 -17.19
CA GLY A 127 8.05 31.77 -16.17
C GLY A 127 7.58 32.14 -14.76
N ARG A 128 8.11 31.40 -13.79
CA ARG A 128 7.71 31.48 -12.36
C ARG A 128 8.91 31.83 -11.49
N PRO A 129 8.72 32.54 -10.37
CA PRO A 129 9.80 32.90 -9.46
C PRO A 129 10.40 31.66 -8.80
N VAL A 130 11.72 31.65 -8.62
CA VAL A 130 12.46 30.57 -7.96
C VAL A 130 13.21 31.17 -6.77
N TYR A 131 12.81 30.79 -5.56
CA TYR A 131 13.23 31.48 -4.33
C TYR A 131 14.52 30.94 -3.76
N PHE A 132 15.56 31.77 -3.77
CA PHE A 132 16.86 31.44 -3.22
C PHE A 132 16.85 31.32 -1.69
N ILE A 133 17.62 30.37 -1.17
CA ILE A 133 17.82 30.16 0.27
C ILE A 133 19.04 30.96 0.74
N ASP A 134 18.79 32.16 1.25
CA ASP A 134 19.83 32.98 1.89
C ASP A 134 19.95 32.73 3.40
N GLY A 135 18.95 32.10 4.01
CA GLY A 135 18.87 31.80 5.44
C GLY A 135 18.41 32.99 6.29
N LYS A 136 17.72 33.97 5.70
CA LYS A 136 17.23 35.17 6.41
C LYS A 136 15.72 35.34 6.24
N PRO A 137 15.05 36.10 7.12
CA PRO A 137 13.68 36.52 6.90
C PRO A 137 13.51 37.18 5.53
N GLN A 138 12.53 36.72 4.76
CA GLN A 138 12.23 37.21 3.42
C GLN A 138 10.97 38.06 3.44
N GLN A 139 11.04 39.22 2.77
CA GLN A 139 9.89 40.09 2.53
C GLN A 139 9.03 39.47 1.42
N ARG A 140 7.71 39.43 1.64
CA ARG A 140 6.76 38.70 0.79
C ARG A 140 5.48 39.50 0.60
N GLY A 141 5.46 40.37 -0.40
CA GLY A 141 4.39 41.36 -0.54
C GLY A 141 4.36 42.27 0.69
N LYS A 142 3.25 42.24 1.45
CA LYS A 142 3.11 42.98 2.72
C LYS A 142 3.49 42.18 3.97
N PHE A 143 3.85 40.90 3.81
CA PHE A 143 4.19 39.99 4.90
C PHE A 143 5.70 39.79 5.01
N MET A 144 6.15 39.28 6.15
CA MET A 144 7.52 38.85 6.41
C MET A 144 7.45 37.43 6.95
N ASN A 145 8.23 36.48 6.43
CA ASN A 145 8.34 35.16 7.06
C ASN A 145 9.34 35.19 8.23
N ALA A 146 9.39 34.11 8.99
CA ALA A 146 10.24 33.93 10.16
C ALA A 146 11.43 32.99 9.89
N THR A 147 11.94 32.93 8.66
CA THR A 147 13.14 32.15 8.32
C THR A 147 14.29 32.52 9.26
N MET A 148 14.88 31.52 9.92
CA MET A 148 15.99 31.69 10.86
C MET A 148 17.32 31.15 10.33
N GLY A 149 17.27 30.29 9.31
CA GLY A 149 18.44 29.63 8.75
C GLY A 149 18.11 28.88 7.47
N ALA A 150 18.98 27.95 7.10
CA ALA A 150 18.82 27.10 5.92
C ALA A 150 18.79 25.60 6.29
N ALA A 151 18.96 25.27 7.57
CA ALA A 151 19.22 23.90 8.03
C ALA A 151 18.07 22.94 7.76
N SER A 152 16.82 23.37 7.90
CA SER A 152 15.67 22.48 7.65
C SER A 152 15.62 21.99 6.19
N THR A 153 15.79 22.90 5.23
CA THR A 153 15.86 22.54 3.81
C THR A 153 17.19 21.86 3.44
N ALA A 154 18.29 22.29 4.03
CA ALA A 154 19.63 21.74 3.75
C ALA A 154 19.77 20.28 4.21
N GLY A 155 19.20 19.93 5.38
CA GLY A 155 19.14 18.56 5.88
C GLY A 155 18.38 17.64 4.92
N LYS A 156 17.23 18.11 4.39
CA LYS A 156 16.44 17.41 3.38
C LYS A 156 17.20 17.18 2.06
N PHE A 157 17.94 18.18 1.57
CA PHE A 157 18.85 17.99 0.43
C PHE A 157 19.92 16.94 0.72
N ALA A 158 20.52 16.99 1.92
CA ALA A 158 21.59 16.08 2.30
C ALA A 158 21.10 14.63 2.40
N SER A 159 19.97 14.38 3.07
CA SER A 159 19.37 13.06 3.21
C SER A 159 19.02 12.46 1.86
N ASP A 160 18.40 13.25 0.99
CA ASP A 160 17.95 12.78 -0.32
C ASP A 160 19.10 12.48 -1.27
N PHE A 161 20.10 13.37 -1.31
CA PHE A 161 21.29 13.13 -2.14
C PHE A 161 22.12 11.96 -1.64
N ALA A 162 22.24 11.76 -0.32
CA ALA A 162 22.98 10.64 0.25
C ALA A 162 22.26 9.31 -0.01
N LEU A 163 21.01 9.15 0.43
CA LEU A 163 20.24 7.92 0.23
C LEU A 163 19.95 7.67 -1.26
N GLY A 164 19.60 8.71 -2.01
CA GLY A 164 19.36 8.62 -3.45
C GLY A 164 20.57 8.14 -4.24
N SER A 165 21.79 8.51 -3.82
CA SER A 165 23.00 7.97 -4.44
C SER A 165 23.19 6.46 -4.24
N ILE A 166 22.62 5.90 -3.18
CA ILE A 166 22.65 4.46 -2.89
C ILE A 166 21.55 3.76 -3.69
N ILE A 167 20.30 4.25 -3.58
CA ILE A 167 19.12 3.66 -4.22
C ILE A 167 19.22 3.66 -5.74
N LEU A 168 19.68 4.77 -6.33
CA LEU A 168 19.74 4.89 -7.79
C LEU A 168 20.97 4.23 -8.42
N LYS A 169 21.99 3.84 -7.63
CA LYS A 169 23.25 3.29 -8.17
C LYS A 169 23.07 2.10 -9.13
N PRO A 170 22.15 1.13 -8.88
CA PRO A 170 21.94 0.01 -9.79
C PRO A 170 21.29 0.40 -11.13
N PHE A 171 20.60 1.55 -11.19
CA PHE A 171 19.75 1.95 -12.31
C PHE A 171 20.31 3.15 -13.09
N TYR A 172 20.82 4.16 -12.39
CA TYR A 172 21.35 5.41 -12.92
C TYR A 172 22.71 5.78 -12.29
N PRO A 173 23.77 4.97 -12.50
CA PRO A 173 25.03 5.10 -11.76
C PRO A 173 25.72 6.47 -11.90
N ALA A 174 25.66 7.08 -13.08
CA ALA A 174 26.27 8.40 -13.30
C ALA A 174 25.54 9.53 -12.55
N PHE A 175 24.21 9.45 -12.49
CA PHE A 175 23.42 10.42 -11.74
C PHE A 175 23.56 10.22 -10.23
N ALA A 176 23.54 8.96 -9.78
CA ALA A 176 23.82 8.58 -8.41
C ALA A 176 25.18 9.12 -7.90
N GLU A 177 26.24 8.98 -8.71
CA GLU A 177 27.55 9.55 -8.39
C GLU A 177 27.51 11.09 -8.30
N LYS A 178 26.79 11.75 -9.22
CA LYS A 178 26.65 13.21 -9.24
C LYS A 178 26.00 13.73 -7.96
N ILE A 179 24.82 13.23 -7.61
CA ILE A 179 24.09 13.71 -6.41
C ILE A 179 24.83 13.31 -5.13
N GLY A 180 25.45 12.12 -5.09
CA GLY A 180 26.21 11.67 -3.93
C GLY A 180 27.35 12.61 -3.56
N LYS A 181 28.02 13.24 -4.53
CA LYS A 181 29.06 14.26 -4.29
C LYS A 181 28.52 15.57 -3.72
N LYS A 182 27.22 15.84 -3.84
CA LYS A 182 26.56 17.08 -3.37
C LYS A 182 26.05 16.97 -1.94
N ALA A 183 25.87 15.75 -1.42
CA ALA A 183 25.22 15.51 -0.13
C ALA A 183 25.97 16.20 1.04
N ALA A 184 27.29 16.06 1.11
CA ALA A 184 28.10 16.66 2.17
C ALA A 184 28.10 18.20 2.11
N ASP A 185 28.12 18.79 0.90
CA ASP A 185 28.04 20.25 0.72
C ASP A 185 26.68 20.80 1.16
N ALA A 186 25.59 20.07 0.85
CA ALA A 186 24.24 20.43 1.31
C ALA A 186 24.16 20.39 2.84
N TYR A 187 24.66 19.32 3.46
CA TYR A 187 24.69 19.22 4.91
C TYR A 187 25.52 20.34 5.56
N GLN A 188 26.69 20.66 5.00
CA GLN A 188 27.54 21.72 5.51
C GLN A 188 26.85 23.09 5.47
N LEU A 189 26.00 23.38 4.46
CA LEU A 189 25.19 24.59 4.45
C LEU A 189 24.29 24.69 5.69
N GLY A 190 23.67 23.58 6.10
CA GLY A 190 22.82 23.53 7.29
C GLY A 190 23.61 23.75 8.58
N VAL A 191 24.82 23.18 8.67
CA VAL A 191 25.75 23.44 9.77
C VAL A 191 26.14 24.93 9.85
N ASP A 192 26.40 25.55 8.70
CA ASP A 192 26.84 26.95 8.61
C ASP A 192 25.69 27.94 8.87
N LYS A 193 24.44 27.54 8.62
CA LYS A 193 23.23 28.37 8.76
C LYS A 193 22.14 27.63 9.54
N PRO A 194 22.33 27.39 10.86
CA PRO A 194 21.34 26.72 11.69
C PRO A 194 20.03 27.50 11.73
N GLY A 195 18.90 26.79 11.73
CA GLY A 195 17.56 27.38 11.74
C GLY A 195 16.70 26.92 10.57
N ALA A 196 15.39 27.05 10.74
CA ALA A 196 14.40 26.66 9.73
C ALA A 196 14.29 27.69 8.60
N CYS A 197 14.00 27.21 7.39
CA CYS A 197 13.68 28.01 6.22
C CYS A 197 12.19 27.90 5.89
N GLN A 198 11.47 29.02 5.90
CA GLN A 198 10.05 29.07 5.60
C GLN A 198 9.79 29.44 4.14
N THR A 199 8.65 29.02 3.60
CA THR A 199 8.27 29.33 2.21
C THR A 199 7.85 30.78 2.03
N VAL A 200 7.49 31.15 0.80
CA VAL A 200 7.08 32.47 0.32
C VAL A 200 5.66 32.42 -0.29
N SER A 201 4.85 33.43 0.01
CA SER A 201 3.53 33.72 -0.55
C SER A 201 3.30 35.24 -0.46
N ILE A 202 2.78 35.84 -1.51
CA ILE A 202 2.74 37.29 -1.74
C ILE A 202 1.36 37.87 -1.40
N VAL A 203 0.28 37.12 -1.67
CA VAL A 203 -1.11 37.62 -1.60
C VAL A 203 -1.77 37.31 -0.26
N SER A 204 -1.55 36.09 0.23
CA SER A 204 -2.16 35.47 1.40
C SER A 204 -1.14 35.33 2.54
N PRO A 205 -1.60 35.08 3.78
CA PRO A 205 -0.72 34.85 4.91
C PRO A 205 -0.27 33.38 5.04
N TYR A 206 -0.71 32.46 4.18
CA TYR A 206 -0.49 31.01 4.34
C TYR A 206 0.81 30.56 3.69
N ILE A 207 1.60 29.80 4.46
CA ILE A 207 2.99 29.42 4.16
C ILE A 207 3.26 28.06 4.82
N TYR A 208 4.38 27.43 4.48
CA TYR A 208 4.95 26.34 5.27
C TYR A 208 5.86 26.96 6.32
N GLU A 209 5.39 26.89 7.57
CA GLU A 209 5.88 27.67 8.71
C GLU A 209 6.95 26.95 9.53
N GLU A 210 7.67 25.98 8.96
CA GLU A 210 8.72 25.21 9.63
C GLU A 210 9.47 26.06 10.66
N ASP A 211 9.45 25.62 11.92
CA ASP A 211 10.22 26.23 13.01
C ASP A 211 11.19 25.24 13.68
N ASN A 212 11.14 23.98 13.25
CA ASN A 212 12.10 22.94 13.56
C ASN A 212 13.07 22.72 12.40
N TRP A 213 14.25 22.19 12.71
CA TRP A 213 15.28 21.86 11.71
C TRP A 213 16.24 20.76 12.20
N THR A 214 16.12 20.34 13.47
CA THR A 214 17.07 19.38 14.04
C THR A 214 16.78 17.95 13.58
N ASP A 215 15.52 17.61 13.37
CA ASP A 215 15.07 16.40 12.67
C ASP A 215 15.69 16.27 11.27
N ASP A 216 15.67 17.34 10.48
CA ASP A 216 16.24 17.32 9.13
C ASP A 216 17.76 17.13 9.13
N MET A 217 18.44 17.82 10.04
CA MET A 217 19.90 17.69 10.18
C MET A 217 20.29 16.34 10.79
N GLU A 218 19.48 15.80 11.70
CA GLU A 218 19.65 14.44 12.22
C GLU A 218 19.57 13.42 11.08
N LEU A 219 18.54 13.50 10.25
CA LEU A 219 18.35 12.59 9.12
C LEU A 219 19.46 12.76 8.07
N GLY A 220 19.79 14.00 7.70
CA GLY A 220 20.89 14.28 6.77
C GLY A 220 22.23 13.71 7.25
N ALA A 221 22.51 13.79 8.55
CA ALA A 221 23.69 13.18 9.15
C ALA A 221 23.63 11.65 9.10
N MET A 222 22.50 11.03 9.42
CA MET A 222 22.35 9.57 9.35
C MET A 222 22.57 9.02 7.94
N GLU A 223 21.99 9.66 6.91
CA GLU A 223 22.20 9.18 5.55
C GLU A 223 23.62 9.44 5.02
N LEU A 224 24.28 10.52 5.45
CA LEU A 224 25.71 10.70 5.19
C LEU A 224 26.57 9.63 5.89
N PHE A 225 26.20 9.21 7.10
CA PHE A 225 26.84 8.09 7.77
C PHE A 225 26.66 6.80 6.95
N HIS A 226 25.45 6.49 6.48
CA HIS A 226 25.18 5.33 5.63
C HIS A 226 25.98 5.35 4.31
N GLN A 227 26.09 6.53 3.69
CA GLN A 227 26.81 6.69 2.44
C GLN A 227 28.34 6.58 2.60
N THR A 228 28.90 7.13 3.68
CA THR A 228 30.36 7.32 3.82
C THR A 228 31.02 6.38 4.82
N GLY A 229 30.27 5.87 5.80
CA GLY A 229 30.79 5.16 6.96
C GLY A 229 31.53 6.05 7.98
N ASP A 230 31.54 7.39 7.80
CA ASP A 230 32.24 8.29 8.71
C ASP A 230 31.45 8.50 10.01
N SER A 231 32.00 7.97 11.11
CA SER A 231 31.43 8.06 12.45
C SER A 231 31.18 9.49 12.95
N LYS A 232 31.79 10.51 12.36
CA LYS A 232 31.49 11.92 12.65
C LYS A 232 30.00 12.21 12.46
N TYR A 233 29.41 11.75 11.35
CA TYR A 233 28.01 12.02 11.07
C TYR A 233 27.07 11.27 12.01
N MET A 234 27.40 10.04 12.42
CA MET A 234 26.67 9.34 13.49
C MET A 234 26.70 10.12 14.82
N GLN A 235 27.83 10.76 15.16
CA GLN A 235 27.92 11.60 16.37
C GLN A 235 27.05 12.87 16.26
N GLU A 236 27.08 13.53 15.11
CA GLU A 236 26.25 14.72 14.86
C GLU A 236 24.76 14.39 14.84
N ALA A 237 24.36 13.26 14.23
CA ALA A 237 22.99 12.76 14.29
C ALA A 237 22.51 12.57 15.74
N LEU A 238 23.33 11.95 16.60
CA LEU A 238 23.04 11.80 18.02
C LEU A 238 22.86 13.14 18.73
N GLU A 239 23.64 14.15 18.37
CA GLU A 239 23.51 15.49 18.96
C GLU A 239 22.21 16.17 18.54
N TYR A 240 21.83 16.08 17.27
CA TYR A 240 20.57 16.64 16.78
C TYR A 240 19.35 15.91 17.33
N GLY A 241 19.33 14.58 17.32
CA GLY A 241 18.21 13.80 17.84
C GLY A 241 17.97 13.97 19.34
N ARG A 242 18.98 14.40 20.10
CA ARG A 242 18.82 14.77 21.51
C ARG A 242 18.17 16.14 21.73
N ARG A 243 18.13 17.00 20.71
CA ARG A 243 17.48 18.32 20.78
C ARG A 243 15.97 18.23 20.58
N GLU A 244 15.52 17.21 19.85
CA GLU A 244 14.10 16.89 19.67
C GLU A 244 13.86 15.44 20.09
N PRO A 245 13.74 15.14 21.39
CA PRO A 245 13.52 13.77 21.84
C PRO A 245 12.13 13.21 21.50
N VAL A 246 11.18 14.07 21.14
CA VAL A 246 9.83 13.68 20.72
C VAL A 246 9.36 14.69 19.68
N THR A 247 8.83 14.21 18.55
CA THR A 247 8.26 15.05 17.51
C THR A 247 7.19 15.98 18.09
N PRO A 248 7.32 17.32 17.98
CA PRO A 248 6.61 18.25 18.85
C PRO A 248 5.08 18.20 18.79
N TRP A 249 4.50 17.83 17.64
CA TRP A 249 3.05 17.74 17.48
C TRP A 249 2.41 16.61 18.28
N MET A 250 3.17 15.55 18.62
CA MET A 250 2.68 14.36 19.33
C MET A 250 2.34 14.70 20.79
N GLY A 251 1.11 15.15 21.00
CA GLY A 251 0.58 15.66 22.27
C GLY A 251 0.12 17.12 22.24
N ALA A 252 0.20 17.81 21.10
CA ALA A 252 -0.27 19.19 20.94
C ALA A 252 -1.75 19.27 20.51
N ASP A 253 -2.41 20.37 20.86
CA ASP A 253 -3.80 20.67 20.44
C ASP A 253 -3.90 21.52 19.17
N SER A 254 -2.82 22.21 18.82
CA SER A 254 -2.78 23.15 17.70
C SER A 254 -1.36 23.26 17.18
N ALA A 255 -1.23 23.51 15.88
CA ALA A 255 0.01 23.93 15.26
C ALA A 255 -0.28 24.97 14.18
N ARG A 256 0.74 25.73 13.80
CA ARG A 256 0.72 26.49 12.54
C ARG A 256 0.93 25.54 11.36
N HIS A 257 0.61 26.00 10.16
CA HIS A 257 0.67 25.16 8.96
C HIS A 257 2.12 24.70 8.69
N TYR A 258 2.37 23.39 8.69
CA TYR A 258 3.71 22.78 8.57
C TYR A 258 4.72 23.25 9.64
N GLN A 259 4.27 23.69 10.81
CA GLN A 259 5.16 24.20 11.86
C GLN A 259 6.27 23.20 12.26
N TRP A 260 5.89 21.94 12.45
CA TRP A 260 6.76 20.85 12.89
C TRP A 260 6.81 19.78 11.81
N TYR A 261 7.44 20.13 10.70
CA TYR A 261 7.58 19.28 9.52
C TYR A 261 9.05 18.90 9.30
N PRO A 262 9.38 17.65 8.93
CA PRO A 262 8.49 16.54 8.60
C PRO A 262 7.69 15.99 9.79
N PHE A 263 6.51 15.42 9.52
CA PHE A 263 5.59 14.96 10.56
C PHE A 263 6.06 13.71 11.35
N MET A 264 7.17 13.11 10.95
CA MET A 264 7.88 12.08 11.72
C MET A 264 9.38 12.31 11.59
N ASN A 265 10.09 12.24 12.72
CA ASN A 265 11.55 12.25 12.71
C ASN A 265 12.09 10.85 12.32
N MET A 266 12.44 10.68 11.05
CA MET A 266 13.02 9.43 10.53
C MET A 266 14.45 9.19 11.03
N GLY A 267 15.18 10.24 11.45
CA GLY A 267 16.50 10.11 12.05
C GLY A 267 16.49 9.28 13.35
N HIS A 268 15.42 9.40 14.14
CA HIS A 268 15.25 8.60 15.35
C HIS A 268 15.17 7.11 15.05
N TYR A 269 14.47 6.73 13.98
CA TYR A 269 14.43 5.34 13.53
C TYR A 269 15.83 4.84 13.15
N GLN A 270 16.57 5.62 12.35
CA GLN A 270 17.93 5.23 11.92
C GLN A 270 18.88 5.07 13.12
N LEU A 271 18.84 6.01 14.09
CA LEU A 271 19.63 5.90 15.32
C LEU A 271 19.21 4.69 16.17
N ALA A 272 17.92 4.38 16.24
CA ALA A 272 17.44 3.19 16.93
C ALA A 272 17.86 1.88 16.23
N HIS A 273 17.88 1.89 14.89
CA HIS A 273 18.25 0.76 14.05
C HIS A 273 19.76 0.46 14.10
N ASP A 274 20.59 1.46 13.82
CA ASP A 274 22.05 1.30 13.63
C ASP A 274 22.89 1.62 14.87
N GLY A 275 22.29 2.28 15.86
CA GLY A 275 22.95 2.63 17.10
C GLY A 275 23.36 1.43 17.94
N ASN A 276 24.43 1.59 18.73
CA ASN A 276 24.79 0.60 19.75
C ASN A 276 23.66 0.42 20.78
N THR A 277 23.75 -0.59 21.66
CA THR A 277 22.69 -0.91 22.62
C THR A 277 22.19 0.28 23.45
N ALA A 278 23.06 1.22 23.85
CA ALA A 278 22.66 2.38 24.62
C ALA A 278 21.87 3.39 23.77
N VAL A 279 22.37 3.69 22.57
CA VAL A 279 21.71 4.55 21.58
C VAL A 279 20.37 3.95 21.15
N ARG A 280 20.35 2.67 20.76
CA ARG A 280 19.12 1.95 20.41
C ARG A 280 18.06 2.10 21.50
N LYS A 281 18.43 1.87 22.75
CA LYS A 281 17.51 2.00 23.89
C LYS A 281 17.06 3.46 24.09
N GLU A 282 17.91 4.44 23.82
CA GLU A 282 17.57 5.87 23.91
C GLU A 282 16.52 6.24 22.86
N PHE A 283 16.77 5.96 21.60
CA PHE A 283 15.87 6.37 20.52
C PHE A 283 14.61 5.52 20.42
N LEU A 284 14.62 4.25 20.87
CA LEU A 284 13.37 3.51 21.10
C LEU A 284 12.49 4.15 22.19
N ARG A 285 13.09 4.74 23.24
CA ARG A 285 12.29 5.48 24.24
C ARG A 285 11.70 6.76 23.65
N ASN A 286 12.44 7.44 22.78
CA ASN A 286 11.97 8.66 22.09
C ASN A 286 10.77 8.36 21.17
N LEU A 287 10.90 7.35 20.30
CA LEU A 287 9.82 6.87 19.44
C LEU A 287 8.58 6.48 20.27
N ARG A 288 8.78 5.69 21.33
CA ARG A 288 7.69 5.29 22.24
C ARG A 288 7.02 6.48 22.92
N ALA A 289 7.79 7.48 23.35
CA ALA A 289 7.22 8.63 24.07
C ALA A 289 6.26 9.44 23.20
N GLY A 290 6.50 9.53 21.89
CA GLY A 290 5.54 10.12 20.94
C GLY A 290 4.27 9.28 20.81
N LEU A 291 4.42 7.97 20.62
CA LEU A 291 3.29 7.02 20.53
C LEU A 291 2.41 7.07 21.79
N GLU A 292 3.01 7.04 22.97
CA GLU A 292 2.30 7.09 24.25
C GLU A 292 1.45 8.35 24.38
N ARG A 293 2.00 9.53 24.06
CA ARG A 293 1.26 10.80 24.16
C ARG A 293 0.03 10.83 23.26
N VAL A 294 0.13 10.29 22.05
CA VAL A 294 -1.01 10.24 21.13
C VAL A 294 -2.00 9.16 21.56
N HIS A 295 -1.51 8.02 22.06
CA HIS A 295 -2.36 6.95 22.59
C HIS A 295 -3.18 7.40 23.81
N GLU A 296 -2.55 8.10 24.77
CA GLU A 296 -3.23 8.68 25.94
C GLU A 296 -4.29 9.70 25.52
N ARG A 297 -4.01 10.52 24.49
CA ARG A 297 -4.96 11.49 23.94
C ARG A 297 -6.16 10.83 23.25
N ALA A 298 -5.96 9.64 22.67
CA ALA A 298 -7.02 8.85 22.06
C ALA A 298 -7.97 8.19 23.09
N ALA A 299 -7.66 8.25 24.38
CA ALA A 299 -8.44 7.59 25.42
C ALA A 299 -9.90 8.10 25.44
N GLY A 300 -10.84 7.17 25.23
CA GLY A 300 -12.27 7.47 25.20
C GLY A 300 -12.80 7.95 23.84
N ASP A 301 -11.93 8.11 22.83
CA ASP A 301 -12.36 8.30 21.45
C ASP A 301 -12.83 6.96 20.85
N PRO A 302 -14.02 6.89 20.21
CA PRO A 302 -14.57 5.64 19.69
C PRO A 302 -13.79 5.02 18.53
N PHE A 303 -12.86 5.77 17.91
CA PHE A 303 -11.99 5.30 16.85
C PHE A 303 -10.53 5.13 17.32
N LEU A 304 -10.25 5.36 18.62
CA LEU A 304 -8.89 5.42 19.16
C LEU A 304 -8.01 6.43 18.36
N TYR A 305 -8.61 7.55 17.93
CA TYR A 305 -7.96 8.54 17.10
C TYR A 305 -7.43 9.72 17.92
N GLY A 306 -6.15 9.67 18.29
CA GLY A 306 -5.48 10.70 19.10
C GLY A 306 -4.82 11.82 18.29
N VAL A 307 -4.76 11.73 16.97
CA VAL A 307 -4.10 12.74 16.12
C VAL A 307 -4.86 14.08 16.20
N PRO A 308 -4.19 15.23 16.36
CA PRO A 308 -4.88 16.51 16.39
C PRO A 308 -5.54 16.81 15.05
N ASN A 309 -6.79 17.27 15.09
CA ASN A 309 -7.56 17.62 13.89
C ASN A 309 -7.18 19.03 13.41
N ILE A 310 -5.96 19.16 12.90
CA ILE A 310 -5.42 20.37 12.26
C ILE A 310 -5.24 20.13 10.76
N TRP A 311 -4.91 21.18 9.99
CA TRP A 311 -4.65 21.04 8.56
C TRP A 311 -3.54 19.99 8.33
N CYS A 312 -3.76 19.06 7.40
CA CYS A 312 -2.94 17.88 7.12
C CYS A 312 -3.02 16.77 8.20
N SER A 313 -4.15 16.64 8.91
CA SER A 313 -4.33 15.61 9.95
C SER A 313 -4.17 14.17 9.43
N ASN A 314 -4.49 13.89 8.18
CA ASN A 314 -4.20 12.59 7.59
C ASN A 314 -2.70 12.39 7.32
N ASN A 315 -1.94 13.42 6.96
CA ASN A 315 -0.48 13.31 6.85
C ASN A 315 0.14 12.96 8.22
N LEU A 316 -0.34 13.60 9.29
CA LEU A 316 0.03 13.25 10.68
C LEU A 316 -0.36 11.80 11.04
N THR A 317 -1.52 11.34 10.56
CA THR A 317 -2.01 9.97 10.76
C THR A 317 -1.09 8.95 10.11
N VAL A 318 -0.66 9.20 8.86
CA VAL A 318 0.29 8.35 8.15
C VAL A 318 1.65 8.35 8.84
N ALA A 319 2.13 9.51 9.29
CA ALA A 319 3.37 9.63 10.04
C ALA A 319 3.34 8.80 11.35
N LEU A 320 2.25 8.88 12.10
CA LEU A 320 2.08 8.08 13.32
C LEU A 320 1.96 6.59 13.04
N LEU A 321 1.23 6.21 11.99
CA LEU A 321 1.11 4.82 11.54
C LEU A 321 2.49 4.23 11.21
N THR A 322 3.30 4.97 10.45
CA THR A 322 4.69 4.62 10.15
C THR A 322 5.51 4.45 11.44
N GLN A 323 5.38 5.37 12.40
CA GLN A 323 6.09 5.26 13.68
C GLN A 323 5.65 4.05 14.51
N CYS A 324 4.36 3.69 14.53
CA CYS A 324 3.86 2.47 15.17
C CYS A 324 4.54 1.22 14.58
N ILE A 325 4.52 1.09 13.26
CA ILE A 325 5.11 -0.04 12.54
C ILE A 325 6.61 -0.15 12.86
N LEU A 326 7.36 0.95 12.68
CA LEU A 326 8.81 0.96 12.86
C LEU A 326 9.21 0.71 14.32
N TYR A 327 8.47 1.26 15.28
CA TYR A 327 8.71 1.00 16.71
C TYR A 327 8.47 -0.48 17.04
N ARG A 328 7.35 -1.07 16.60
CA ARG A 328 7.03 -2.47 16.84
C ARG A 328 8.10 -3.39 16.25
N GLU A 329 8.49 -3.18 15.00
CA GLU A 329 9.50 -4.00 14.32
C GLU A 329 10.87 -3.94 15.01
N LEU A 330 11.29 -2.77 15.51
CA LEU A 330 12.57 -2.63 16.21
C LEU A 330 12.54 -3.14 17.65
N SER A 331 11.42 -3.01 18.35
CA SER A 331 11.34 -3.29 19.79
C SER A 331 10.75 -4.66 20.12
N GLY A 332 9.91 -5.22 19.24
CA GLY A 332 9.03 -6.35 19.53
C GLY A 332 7.88 -6.00 20.49
N ASP A 333 7.65 -4.73 20.78
CA ASP A 333 6.61 -4.24 21.68
C ASP A 333 5.30 -3.99 20.91
N ASN A 334 4.27 -4.78 21.22
CA ASN A 334 2.96 -4.72 20.58
C ASN A 334 1.95 -3.83 21.33
N SER A 335 2.39 -3.03 22.31
CA SER A 335 1.48 -2.23 23.15
C SER A 335 0.60 -1.25 22.36
N TYR A 336 1.02 -0.84 21.15
CA TYR A 336 0.29 0.10 20.29
C TYR A 336 -0.35 -0.54 19.04
N GLU A 337 -0.42 -1.87 18.97
CA GLU A 337 -0.95 -2.59 17.78
C GLU A 337 -2.43 -2.25 17.51
N GLU A 338 -3.22 -2.02 18.55
CA GLU A 338 -4.62 -1.56 18.41
C GLU A 338 -4.68 -0.15 17.80
N MET A 339 -3.85 0.78 18.30
CA MET A 339 -3.77 2.14 17.73
C MET A 339 -3.26 2.12 16.29
N GLU A 340 -2.25 1.31 15.97
CA GLU A 340 -1.80 1.09 14.59
C GLU A 340 -2.95 0.66 13.67
N SER A 341 -3.71 -0.35 14.09
CA SER A 341 -4.87 -0.85 13.35
C SER A 341 -5.96 0.21 13.18
N SER A 342 -6.21 1.02 14.22
CA SER A 342 -7.15 2.15 14.17
C SER A 342 -6.71 3.25 13.21
N LEU A 343 -5.42 3.58 13.15
CA LEU A 343 -4.90 4.60 12.22
C LEU A 343 -5.00 4.14 10.77
N LEU A 344 -4.67 2.87 10.48
CA LEU A 344 -4.88 2.29 9.14
C LEU A 344 -6.37 2.26 8.80
N GLY A 345 -7.20 1.81 9.74
CA GLY A 345 -8.66 1.80 9.60
C GLY A 345 -9.21 3.19 9.30
N TRP A 346 -8.76 4.22 10.02
CA TRP A 346 -9.16 5.61 9.82
C TRP A 346 -8.94 6.07 8.39
N LEU A 347 -7.75 5.81 7.83
CA LEU A 347 -7.40 6.17 6.46
C LEU A 347 -8.27 5.42 5.43
N LEU A 348 -8.74 4.21 5.76
CA LEU A 348 -9.52 3.33 4.88
C LEU A 348 -11.04 3.33 5.14
N GLY A 349 -11.53 4.16 6.06
CA GLY A 349 -12.97 4.39 6.27
C GLY A 349 -13.54 4.07 7.65
N CYS A 350 -12.74 3.59 8.60
CA CYS A 350 -13.12 3.48 10.01
C CYS A 350 -13.00 4.84 10.71
N ASN A 351 -13.84 5.78 10.30
CA ASN A 351 -13.93 7.15 10.80
C ASN A 351 -15.41 7.60 10.82
N PRO A 352 -15.75 8.77 11.40
CA PRO A 352 -17.16 9.21 11.55
C PRO A 352 -17.98 9.24 10.25
N TRP A 353 -17.32 9.42 9.11
CA TRP A 353 -17.96 9.58 7.80
C TRP A 353 -18.10 8.27 7.02
N GLY A 354 -17.45 7.19 7.48
CA GLY A 354 -17.48 5.90 6.78
C GLY A 354 -16.88 5.98 5.38
N THR A 355 -15.88 6.84 5.16
CA THR A 355 -15.24 7.08 3.86
C THR A 355 -13.74 6.94 3.99
N SER A 356 -13.11 6.31 3.01
CA SER A 356 -11.67 6.38 2.85
C SER A 356 -11.21 7.84 2.71
N MET A 357 -9.98 8.08 3.15
CA MET A 357 -9.26 9.34 2.99
C MET A 357 -8.35 9.34 1.76
N ILE A 358 -8.42 8.28 0.95
CA ILE A 358 -7.57 8.09 -0.23
C ILE A 358 -8.47 8.03 -1.46
N CYS A 359 -8.26 8.94 -2.40
CA CYS A 359 -9.03 9.04 -3.63
C CYS A 359 -8.98 7.71 -4.42
N GLN A 360 -10.15 7.16 -4.75
CA GLN A 360 -10.34 5.89 -5.47
C GLN A 360 -9.78 4.63 -4.78
N LEU A 361 -9.48 4.67 -3.47
CA LEU A 361 -9.01 3.49 -2.73
C LEU A 361 -9.89 3.23 -1.51
N PRO A 362 -10.56 2.07 -1.38
CA PRO A 362 -10.70 1.03 -2.41
C PRO A 362 -11.66 1.45 -3.53
N LEU A 363 -11.40 1.00 -4.75
CA LEU A 363 -12.20 1.34 -5.95
C LEU A 363 -13.69 1.03 -5.80
N ASN A 364 -14.04 0.00 -5.03
CA ASN A 364 -15.42 -0.42 -4.79
C ASN A 364 -16.00 0.10 -3.46
N GLY A 365 -15.30 1.01 -2.76
CA GLY A 365 -15.71 1.58 -1.48
C GLY A 365 -16.19 3.03 -1.58
N ARG A 366 -16.31 3.69 -0.42
CA ARG A 366 -16.52 5.14 -0.33
C ARG A 366 -15.17 5.83 -0.20
N TYR A 367 -14.97 6.86 -1.01
CA TYR A 367 -13.77 7.69 -1.08
C TYR A 367 -14.15 9.09 -1.57
N PRO A 368 -13.27 10.10 -1.44
CA PRO A 368 -13.56 11.47 -1.87
C PRO A 368 -13.81 11.53 -3.38
N GLN A 369 -15.01 11.98 -3.79
CA GLN A 369 -15.41 12.12 -5.19
C GLN A 369 -15.08 13.50 -5.75
N TYR A 370 -15.01 14.49 -4.87
CA TYR A 370 -14.88 15.90 -5.20
C TYR A 370 -13.68 16.54 -4.48
N PRO A 371 -12.47 15.94 -4.54
CA PRO A 371 -11.29 16.55 -3.95
C PRO A 371 -11.06 17.96 -4.50
N HIS A 372 -10.52 18.85 -3.67
CA HIS A 372 -10.01 20.15 -4.10
C HIS A 372 -8.85 19.88 -5.06
N SER A 373 -9.10 19.91 -6.37
CA SER A 373 -8.09 19.63 -7.41
C SER A 373 -8.53 20.23 -8.73
N CYS A 374 -7.59 20.83 -9.47
CA CYS A 374 -7.85 21.34 -10.82
C CYS A 374 -8.43 20.28 -11.76
N LEU A 375 -8.01 19.01 -11.62
CA LEU A 375 -8.52 17.91 -12.45
C LEU A 375 -10.01 17.67 -12.23
N THR A 376 -10.46 17.80 -10.98
CA THR A 376 -11.84 17.55 -10.61
C THR A 376 -12.72 18.75 -10.94
N TYR A 377 -12.22 19.97 -10.73
CA TYR A 377 -12.89 21.21 -11.17
C TYR A 377 -13.15 21.24 -12.68
N GLU A 378 -12.18 20.82 -13.49
CA GLU A 378 -12.27 20.83 -14.95
C GLU A 378 -12.93 19.57 -15.53
N GLY A 379 -13.35 18.62 -14.67
CA GLY A 379 -14.05 17.40 -15.11
C GLY A 379 -13.16 16.37 -15.82
N HIS A 380 -11.84 16.41 -15.59
CA HIS A 380 -10.86 15.46 -16.14
C HIS A 380 -10.65 14.20 -15.29
N GLY A 381 -11.36 14.10 -14.16
CA GLY A 381 -11.28 12.97 -13.24
C GLY A 381 -10.84 13.41 -11.85
N THR A 382 -10.12 12.54 -11.16
CA THR A 382 -9.66 12.77 -9.79
C THR A 382 -8.19 12.35 -9.66
N THR A 383 -7.57 12.70 -8.54
CA THR A 383 -6.20 12.33 -8.18
C THR A 383 -6.19 10.90 -7.61
N THR A 384 -6.31 9.88 -8.45
CA THR A 384 -6.30 8.47 -8.02
C THR A 384 -5.10 8.17 -7.11
N GLY A 385 -5.36 7.58 -5.94
CA GLY A 385 -4.36 7.29 -4.92
C GLY A 385 -3.96 8.46 -4.03
N GLY A 386 -4.41 9.69 -4.34
CA GLY A 386 -4.11 10.89 -3.56
C GLY A 386 -4.72 10.84 -2.15
N LEU A 387 -3.90 11.11 -1.14
CA LEU A 387 -4.34 11.28 0.24
C LEU A 387 -4.87 12.70 0.45
N VAL A 388 -6.14 12.85 0.82
CA VAL A 388 -6.69 14.16 1.18
C VAL A 388 -6.24 14.60 2.57
N ASP A 389 -6.11 15.92 2.79
CA ASP A 389 -5.64 16.54 4.02
C ASP A 389 -6.24 15.98 5.31
N GLY A 390 -7.53 15.65 5.29
CA GLY A 390 -8.24 15.09 6.43
C GLY A 390 -8.94 16.13 7.32
N PRO A 391 -9.62 15.67 8.36
CA PRO A 391 -10.48 16.55 9.13
C PRO A 391 -9.72 17.60 9.93
N VAL A 392 -10.36 18.76 10.07
CA VAL A 392 -9.89 19.85 10.92
C VAL A 392 -10.92 20.17 12.00
N TYR A 393 -10.49 20.81 13.08
CA TYR A 393 -11.41 21.36 14.08
C TYR A 393 -12.36 22.36 13.40
N SER A 394 -13.64 22.33 13.77
CA SER A 394 -14.67 23.24 13.23
C SER A 394 -14.30 24.72 13.35
N THR A 395 -13.50 25.07 14.35
CA THR A 395 -12.97 26.43 14.58
C THR A 395 -11.87 26.81 13.58
N ILE A 396 -11.00 25.86 13.19
CA ILE A 396 -9.98 26.06 12.16
C ILE A 396 -10.66 26.31 10.82
N PHE A 397 -11.57 25.43 10.40
CA PHE A 397 -12.33 25.58 9.16
C PHE A 397 -12.98 26.98 9.06
N LYS A 398 -13.67 27.43 10.11
CA LYS A 398 -14.33 28.74 10.15
C LYS A 398 -13.36 29.93 10.15
N GLY A 399 -12.11 29.72 10.54
CA GLY A 399 -11.08 30.76 10.60
C GLY A 399 -10.27 30.93 9.32
N LEU A 400 -10.33 29.96 8.40
CA LEU A 400 -9.59 29.97 7.15
C LEU A 400 -10.24 30.87 6.10
N ARG A 401 -9.41 31.52 5.28
CA ARG A 401 -9.83 32.49 4.26
C ARG A 401 -10.07 31.82 2.92
N GLY A 402 -11.29 31.89 2.42
CA GLY A 402 -11.65 31.39 1.09
C GLY A 402 -12.23 29.98 1.10
N VAL A 403 -12.00 29.21 2.16
CA VAL A 403 -12.62 27.90 2.34
C VAL A 403 -14.13 28.02 2.52
N ASN A 404 -14.89 27.17 1.86
CA ASN A 404 -16.35 27.09 2.02
C ASN A 404 -16.90 25.77 1.45
N ILE A 405 -18.17 25.48 1.72
CA ILE A 405 -18.88 24.31 1.19
C ILE A 405 -19.98 24.67 0.18
N ASN A 406 -20.02 25.93 -0.29
CA ASN A 406 -21.06 26.41 -1.19
C ASN A 406 -20.70 26.12 -2.65
N GLY A 407 -21.66 26.24 -3.56
CA GLY A 407 -21.42 26.17 -5.02
C GLY A 407 -22.03 24.95 -5.71
N THR A 408 -21.86 24.87 -7.03
CA THR A 408 -22.46 23.83 -7.90
C THR A 408 -21.72 22.50 -7.87
N HIS A 409 -20.55 22.44 -7.24
CA HIS A 409 -19.66 21.28 -7.18
C HIS A 409 -19.42 20.84 -5.72
N ALA A 410 -20.51 20.79 -4.95
CA ALA A 410 -20.51 20.53 -3.52
C ALA A 410 -21.21 19.20 -3.21
N SER A 411 -20.54 18.29 -2.49
CA SER A 411 -21.21 17.18 -1.82
C SER A 411 -21.58 17.60 -0.40
N ASN A 412 -22.86 17.46 -0.06
CA ASN A 412 -23.36 17.65 1.31
C ASN A 412 -23.58 16.30 2.01
N ASN A 413 -23.03 15.21 1.47
CA ASN A 413 -23.33 13.83 1.88
C ASN A 413 -22.93 13.52 3.34
N TYR A 414 -22.10 14.36 3.95
CA TYR A 414 -21.54 14.14 5.29
C TYR A 414 -22.07 15.12 6.34
N LEU A 415 -22.92 16.08 5.98
CA LEU A 415 -23.36 17.14 6.91
C LEU A 415 -24.07 16.57 8.15
N ASP A 416 -24.88 15.52 7.98
CA ASP A 416 -25.61 14.87 9.09
C ASP A 416 -24.71 13.95 9.94
N LEU A 417 -23.49 13.68 9.49
CA LEU A 417 -22.52 12.81 10.15
C LEU A 417 -21.41 13.59 10.88
N GLN A 418 -21.35 14.93 10.72
CA GLN A 418 -20.30 15.75 11.33
C GLN A 418 -20.40 15.75 12.87
N PRO A 419 -19.35 15.33 13.58
CA PRO A 419 -19.22 15.70 14.99
C PRO A 419 -19.18 17.23 15.13
N SER A 420 -19.69 17.77 16.23
CA SER A 420 -19.77 19.24 16.39
C SER A 420 -18.41 19.96 16.40
N HIS A 421 -17.35 19.24 16.75
CA HIS A 421 -16.01 19.78 17.01
C HIS A 421 -15.01 19.54 15.87
N ILE A 422 -15.28 18.62 14.94
CA ILE A 422 -14.41 18.32 13.79
C ILE A 422 -15.24 18.25 12.51
N VAL A 423 -14.64 18.62 11.38
CA VAL A 423 -15.30 18.60 10.07
C VAL A 423 -14.42 17.95 9.02
N PHE A 424 -15.06 17.23 8.10
CA PHE A 424 -14.50 16.78 6.83
C PHE A 424 -15.56 16.96 5.74
N HIS A 425 -15.24 17.66 4.64
CA HIS A 425 -16.17 17.85 3.55
C HIS A 425 -15.60 17.32 2.25
N ASP A 426 -16.30 16.41 1.58
CA ASP A 426 -15.96 16.01 0.21
C ASP A 426 -16.45 17.07 -0.79
N ASN A 427 -15.81 18.22 -0.76
CA ASN A 427 -16.22 19.41 -1.48
C ASN A 427 -15.02 20.05 -2.16
N MET A 428 -15.16 20.39 -3.45
CA MET A 428 -14.06 20.99 -4.18
C MET A 428 -13.66 22.34 -3.62
N ASN A 429 -14.54 23.09 -2.95
CA ASN A 429 -14.20 24.39 -2.34
C ASN A 429 -13.60 24.27 -0.92
N ASP A 430 -13.45 23.05 -0.40
CA ASP A 430 -12.79 22.78 0.87
C ASP A 430 -11.36 22.29 0.67
N TYR A 431 -10.45 23.24 0.47
CA TYR A 431 -9.03 22.93 0.42
C TYR A 431 -8.45 22.50 1.78
N SER A 432 -9.15 22.76 2.89
CA SER A 432 -8.57 22.52 4.23
C SER A 432 -8.72 21.08 4.72
N THR A 433 -9.71 20.36 4.18
CA THR A 433 -9.94 18.94 4.53
C THR A 433 -9.85 17.98 3.36
N ASN A 434 -9.98 18.49 2.13
CA ASN A 434 -10.23 17.66 0.94
C ASN A 434 -9.24 17.90 -0.20
N GLU A 435 -8.14 18.61 0.06
CA GLU A 435 -7.04 18.78 -0.89
C GLU A 435 -6.11 17.55 -0.83
N PRO A 436 -5.89 16.86 -1.96
CA PRO A 436 -4.88 15.81 -2.06
C PRO A 436 -3.47 16.41 -1.99
N THR A 437 -2.62 15.89 -1.09
CA THR A 437 -1.24 16.37 -0.91
C THR A 437 -0.24 15.34 -1.46
N MET A 438 0.77 15.81 -2.19
CA MET A 438 1.80 14.93 -2.77
C MET A 438 2.64 14.26 -1.67
N ASP A 439 3.04 14.99 -0.64
CA ASP A 439 3.88 14.46 0.44
C ASP A 439 3.13 13.49 1.36
N GLY A 440 1.85 13.75 1.64
CA GLY A 440 0.96 12.82 2.34
C GLY A 440 0.77 11.53 1.55
N THR A 441 0.57 11.66 0.24
CA THR A 441 0.45 10.51 -0.69
C THR A 441 1.74 9.70 -0.74
N ALA A 442 2.90 10.35 -0.87
CA ALA A 442 4.19 9.67 -0.86
C ALA A 442 4.47 8.97 0.49
N SER A 443 4.02 9.56 1.60
CA SER A 443 4.16 8.98 2.94
C SER A 443 3.36 7.68 3.12
N LEU A 444 2.32 7.43 2.30
CA LEU A 444 1.59 6.16 2.30
C LEU A 444 2.41 4.99 1.74
N THR A 445 3.46 5.26 0.95
CA THR A 445 4.21 4.20 0.26
C THR A 445 4.86 3.22 1.23
N PHE A 446 5.42 3.68 2.36
CA PHE A 446 6.00 2.79 3.37
C PHE A 446 4.96 1.90 4.06
N PRO A 447 3.93 2.42 4.75
CA PRO A 447 2.99 1.58 5.48
C PRO A 447 2.25 0.62 4.53
N LEU A 448 1.84 1.06 3.33
CA LEU A 448 1.18 0.17 2.38
C LEU A 448 2.11 -0.92 1.84
N SER A 449 3.37 -0.60 1.51
CA SER A 449 4.34 -1.62 1.08
C SER A 449 4.72 -2.58 2.20
N TYR A 450 4.75 -2.11 3.45
CA TYR A 450 4.95 -2.97 4.61
C TYR A 450 3.80 -3.98 4.72
N TYR A 451 2.54 -3.53 4.71
CA TYR A 451 1.41 -4.45 4.77
C TYR A 451 1.33 -5.39 3.56
N GLU A 452 1.73 -4.94 2.38
CA GLU A 452 1.88 -5.81 1.20
C GLU A 452 3.00 -6.85 1.40
N SER A 453 4.11 -6.50 2.06
CA SER A 453 5.15 -7.47 2.42
C SER A 453 4.72 -8.46 3.51
N GLN A 454 3.83 -8.01 4.42
CA GLN A 454 3.24 -8.83 5.48
C GLN A 454 2.09 -9.68 4.96
N GLN A 455 1.44 -9.29 3.86
CA GLN A 455 0.52 -10.16 3.17
C GLN A 455 1.30 -11.40 2.84
N THR A 456 0.89 -12.49 3.48
CA THR A 456 1.48 -13.78 3.25
C THR A 456 1.42 -14.04 1.74
N ARG A 457 2.56 -13.89 1.05
CA ARG A 457 2.82 -14.42 -0.31
C ARG A 457 2.65 -15.95 -0.39
N HIS A 458 2.13 -16.52 0.69
CA HIS A 458 1.84 -17.89 0.94
C HIS A 458 0.49 -18.32 0.37
N LYS A 459 -0.39 -17.48 -0.17
CA LYS A 459 -1.63 -18.00 -0.80
C LYS A 459 -1.89 -17.31 -2.13
N THR A 460 -2.06 -18.08 -3.20
CA THR A 460 -2.51 -17.53 -4.49
C THR A 460 -4.03 -17.52 -4.49
N VAL A 461 -4.61 -16.32 -4.62
CA VAL A 461 -6.05 -16.11 -4.69
C VAL A 461 -6.43 -15.77 -6.14
N VAL A 462 -7.46 -16.42 -6.67
CA VAL A 462 -8.03 -16.12 -7.99
C VAL A 462 -9.52 -15.92 -7.82
N ASN A 463 -10.06 -14.80 -8.32
CA ASN A 463 -11.48 -14.46 -8.20
C ASN A 463 -12.02 -14.55 -6.74
N GLY A 464 -11.20 -14.30 -5.73
CA GLY A 464 -11.57 -14.41 -4.31
C GLY A 464 -11.51 -15.82 -3.69
N GLY A 465 -11.09 -16.85 -4.43
CA GLY A 465 -10.87 -18.21 -3.93
C GLY A 465 -9.40 -18.60 -3.90
N VAL A 466 -9.00 -19.41 -2.93
CA VAL A 466 -7.59 -19.82 -2.74
C VAL A 466 -7.28 -21.00 -3.65
N VAL A 467 -6.39 -20.80 -4.63
CA VAL A 467 -5.98 -21.83 -5.60
C VAL A 467 -4.62 -22.43 -5.28
N ARG A 468 -3.86 -21.84 -4.35
CA ARG A 468 -2.55 -22.32 -3.89
C ARG A 468 -2.30 -21.84 -2.47
N GLY A 469 -1.78 -22.72 -1.63
CA GLY A 469 -1.18 -22.36 -0.35
C GLY A 469 0.30 -21.97 -0.49
N ASP A 470 1.09 -22.16 0.56
CA ASP A 470 2.39 -21.48 0.68
C ASP A 470 3.39 -21.89 -0.40
N SER A 471 3.62 -20.99 -1.35
CA SER A 471 4.53 -21.21 -2.48
C SER A 471 6.01 -21.34 -2.04
N THR A 472 6.35 -20.92 -0.82
CA THR A 472 7.69 -21.09 -0.23
C THR A 472 7.88 -22.46 0.44
N GLN A 473 6.78 -23.16 0.77
CA GLN A 473 6.82 -24.43 1.50
C GLN A 473 6.60 -25.63 0.57
N LYS A 474 7.45 -26.65 0.69
CA LYS A 474 7.27 -27.94 0.00
C LYS A 474 6.10 -28.76 0.60
N GLN A 475 4.89 -28.24 0.49
CA GLN A 475 3.66 -28.80 1.01
C GLN A 475 2.65 -29.03 -0.11
N ILE A 476 1.90 -30.14 -0.04
CA ILE A 476 0.85 -30.50 -0.99
C ILE A 476 -0.38 -30.94 -0.21
N ALA A 477 -1.55 -30.41 -0.56
CA ALA A 477 -2.84 -30.91 -0.11
C ALA A 477 -3.49 -31.72 -1.23
N LEU A 478 -3.91 -32.96 -0.94
CA LEU A 478 -4.69 -33.77 -1.88
C LEU A 478 -6.16 -33.43 -1.71
N VAL A 479 -6.82 -33.02 -2.80
CA VAL A 479 -8.25 -32.71 -2.81
C VAL A 479 -8.98 -33.60 -3.80
N PHE A 480 -10.16 -34.09 -3.40
CA PHE A 480 -10.97 -35.01 -4.19
C PHE A 480 -12.39 -34.48 -4.31
N THR A 481 -12.89 -34.32 -5.52
CA THR A 481 -14.28 -33.94 -5.80
C THR A 481 -15.08 -35.13 -6.30
N ALA A 482 -16.37 -35.18 -5.98
CA ALA A 482 -17.30 -36.17 -6.52
C ALA A 482 -18.74 -35.66 -6.53
N ALA A 483 -19.46 -35.98 -7.60
CA ALA A 483 -20.90 -35.78 -7.71
C ALA A 483 -21.65 -37.13 -7.67
N GLU A 484 -21.56 -37.92 -8.74
CA GLU A 484 -22.34 -39.14 -8.89
C GLU A 484 -21.56 -40.43 -8.59
N TRP A 485 -20.27 -40.48 -8.96
CA TRP A 485 -19.49 -41.72 -9.01
C TRP A 485 -18.56 -41.86 -7.80
N ALA A 486 -18.48 -43.07 -7.23
CA ALA A 486 -17.63 -43.41 -6.08
C ALA A 486 -16.70 -44.61 -6.33
N ASP A 487 -16.46 -44.98 -7.59
CA ASP A 487 -15.70 -46.19 -7.96
C ASP A 487 -14.23 -46.17 -7.52
N GLY A 488 -13.67 -44.98 -7.23
CA GLY A 488 -12.32 -44.83 -6.70
C GLY A 488 -12.21 -45.01 -5.18
N ALA A 489 -13.32 -45.10 -4.44
CA ALA A 489 -13.34 -45.02 -2.97
C ALA A 489 -12.37 -45.99 -2.29
N GLU A 490 -12.47 -47.29 -2.60
CA GLU A 490 -11.60 -48.28 -1.97
C GLU A 490 -10.13 -48.08 -2.34
N THR A 491 -9.84 -47.71 -3.59
CA THR A 491 -8.46 -47.52 -4.07
C THR A 491 -7.82 -46.28 -3.42
N ILE A 492 -8.54 -45.16 -3.37
CA ILE A 492 -8.05 -43.89 -2.83
C ILE A 492 -7.86 -43.98 -1.32
N ILE A 493 -8.88 -44.44 -0.58
CA ILE A 493 -8.81 -44.53 0.88
C ILE A 493 -7.68 -45.48 1.30
N LYS A 494 -7.56 -46.64 0.65
CA LYS A 494 -6.46 -47.57 0.89
C LYS A 494 -5.09 -46.91 0.64
N ALA A 495 -4.93 -46.20 -0.48
CA ALA A 495 -3.67 -45.53 -0.81
C ALA A 495 -3.28 -44.47 0.23
N LEU A 496 -4.24 -43.66 0.68
CA LEU A 496 -4.01 -42.63 1.70
C LEU A 496 -3.61 -43.25 3.03
N ARG A 497 -4.33 -44.29 3.46
CA ARG A 497 -4.05 -45.03 4.70
C ARG A 497 -2.65 -45.67 4.69
N GLU A 498 -2.30 -46.38 3.62
CA GLU A 498 -0.99 -47.05 3.48
C GLU A 498 0.19 -46.08 3.43
N ASN A 499 -0.05 -44.83 3.01
CA ASN A 499 1.00 -43.81 2.94
C ASN A 499 0.96 -42.82 4.11
N HIS A 500 0.06 -43.01 5.09
CA HIS A 500 -0.17 -42.11 6.22
C HIS A 500 -0.41 -40.65 5.78
N VAL A 501 -1.23 -40.47 4.74
CA VAL A 501 -1.63 -39.16 4.21
C VAL A 501 -3.10 -38.92 4.46
N LYS A 502 -3.49 -37.68 4.74
CA LYS A 502 -4.89 -37.26 4.80
C LYS A 502 -5.25 -36.48 3.52
N GLY A 503 -6.45 -36.73 2.99
CA GLY A 503 -7.04 -35.94 1.89
C GLY A 503 -8.17 -35.03 2.37
N GLY A 504 -8.52 -34.06 1.52
CA GLY A 504 -9.76 -33.28 1.59
C GLY A 504 -10.76 -33.77 0.55
N PHE A 505 -11.98 -34.08 0.98
CA PHE A 505 -13.03 -34.65 0.15
C PHE A 505 -14.21 -33.69 0.06
N PHE A 506 -14.63 -33.35 -1.15
CA PHE A 506 -15.68 -32.37 -1.40
C PHE A 506 -16.76 -33.03 -2.25
N PHE A 507 -17.97 -33.15 -1.68
CA PHE A 507 -19.02 -33.97 -2.26
C PHE A 507 -20.32 -33.19 -2.44
N THR A 508 -21.08 -33.56 -3.47
CA THR A 508 -22.43 -33.02 -3.67
C THR A 508 -23.41 -33.59 -2.66
N GLY A 509 -24.57 -32.95 -2.49
CA GLY A 509 -25.62 -33.45 -1.61
C GLY A 509 -26.08 -34.87 -1.97
N GLU A 510 -26.24 -35.13 -3.27
CA GLU A 510 -26.59 -36.46 -3.78
C GLU A 510 -25.55 -37.53 -3.39
N PHE A 511 -24.26 -37.19 -3.39
CA PHE A 511 -23.21 -38.10 -2.97
C PHE A 511 -23.32 -38.46 -1.48
N TYR A 512 -23.56 -37.46 -0.62
CA TYR A 512 -23.78 -37.70 0.82
C TYR A 512 -24.98 -38.62 1.07
N GLU A 513 -26.06 -38.47 0.32
CA GLU A 513 -27.26 -39.32 0.42
C GLU A 513 -27.00 -40.76 -0.05
N LYS A 514 -26.33 -40.93 -1.20
CA LYS A 514 -26.10 -42.26 -1.81
C LYS A 514 -24.95 -43.05 -1.17
N HIS A 515 -23.95 -42.36 -0.63
CA HIS A 515 -22.68 -42.93 -0.19
C HIS A 515 -22.34 -42.60 1.27
N ALA A 516 -23.37 -42.56 2.12
CA ALA A 516 -23.25 -42.23 3.54
C ALA A 516 -22.25 -43.11 4.32
N ASP A 517 -22.10 -44.38 3.93
CA ASP A 517 -21.12 -45.30 4.52
C ASP A 517 -19.68 -44.88 4.21
N ILE A 518 -19.41 -44.43 2.98
CA ILE A 518 -18.11 -43.91 2.57
C ILE A 518 -17.79 -42.61 3.33
N VAL A 519 -18.75 -41.70 3.45
CA VAL A 519 -18.57 -40.44 4.19
C VAL A 519 -18.21 -40.72 5.67
N LYS A 520 -18.95 -41.62 6.33
CA LYS A 520 -18.67 -42.02 7.71
C LYS A 520 -17.28 -42.64 7.86
N ARG A 521 -16.86 -43.46 6.89
CA ARG A 521 -15.51 -44.04 6.87
C ARG A 521 -14.43 -42.97 6.74
N LEU A 522 -14.59 -42.01 5.84
CA LEU A 522 -13.63 -40.92 5.65
C LEU A 522 -13.43 -40.08 6.92
N LEU A 523 -14.54 -39.75 7.60
CA LEU A 523 -14.51 -39.04 8.88
C LEU A 523 -13.84 -39.86 9.98
N ALA A 524 -14.16 -41.14 10.10
CA ALA A 524 -13.54 -42.04 11.08
C ALA A 524 -12.03 -42.21 10.83
N GLU A 525 -11.59 -42.15 9.58
CA GLU A 525 -10.18 -42.15 9.21
C GLU A 525 -9.52 -40.75 9.32
N GLY A 526 -10.23 -39.73 9.80
CA GLY A 526 -9.69 -38.39 10.10
C GLY A 526 -9.37 -37.54 8.87
N HIS A 527 -10.11 -37.75 7.77
CA HIS A 527 -10.01 -36.90 6.58
C HIS A 527 -10.84 -35.63 6.71
N TYR A 528 -10.46 -34.57 5.98
CA TYR A 528 -11.31 -33.38 5.86
C TYR A 528 -12.43 -33.70 4.87
N VAL A 529 -13.68 -33.43 5.23
CA VAL A 529 -14.85 -33.69 4.39
C VAL A 529 -15.70 -32.42 4.35
N GLY A 530 -15.94 -31.90 3.15
CA GLY A 530 -16.58 -30.61 2.88
C GLY A 530 -17.60 -30.67 1.75
N SER A 531 -18.13 -29.50 1.39
CA SER A 531 -19.18 -29.38 0.38
C SER A 531 -18.60 -29.21 -1.04
N HIS A 532 -19.27 -29.81 -2.02
CA HIS A 532 -19.16 -29.47 -3.45
C HIS A 532 -20.53 -28.99 -3.96
N SER A 533 -21.19 -28.17 -3.13
CA SER A 533 -22.59 -27.76 -3.23
C SER A 533 -23.60 -28.89 -3.00
N TYR A 534 -24.91 -28.59 -2.97
CA TYR A 534 -25.92 -29.65 -2.91
C TYR A 534 -26.26 -30.17 -4.31
N GLY A 535 -26.69 -29.28 -5.20
CA GLY A 535 -27.24 -29.59 -6.53
C GLY A 535 -26.24 -29.61 -7.68
N HIS A 536 -24.94 -29.43 -7.43
CA HIS A 536 -23.90 -29.37 -8.45
C HIS A 536 -24.18 -28.30 -9.52
N LEU A 537 -24.64 -27.12 -9.09
CA LEU A 537 -25.06 -26.03 -9.96
C LEU A 537 -23.84 -25.34 -10.60
N LEU A 538 -23.90 -25.09 -11.90
CA LEU A 538 -22.97 -24.17 -12.54
C LEU A 538 -23.40 -22.73 -12.24
N TYR A 539 -22.58 -21.99 -11.48
CA TYR A 539 -22.99 -20.68 -10.97
C TYR A 539 -22.81 -19.52 -11.95
N ALA A 540 -21.74 -19.55 -12.76
CA ALA A 540 -21.39 -18.52 -13.72
C ALA A 540 -21.19 -19.11 -15.13
N SER A 541 -21.43 -18.31 -16.16
CA SER A 541 -21.27 -18.74 -17.56
C SER A 541 -19.79 -18.90 -17.92
N TRP A 542 -19.48 -19.94 -18.70
CA TRP A 542 -18.15 -20.15 -19.26
C TRP A 542 -17.81 -19.15 -20.37
N GLU A 543 -18.82 -18.70 -21.14
CA GLU A 543 -18.62 -17.77 -22.26
C GLU A 543 -18.49 -16.32 -21.79
N ASN A 544 -19.22 -15.95 -20.74
CA ASN A 544 -19.18 -14.62 -20.16
C ASN A 544 -19.02 -14.72 -18.63
N PRO A 545 -17.78 -14.62 -18.12
CA PRO A 545 -17.47 -14.78 -16.69
C PRO A 545 -18.23 -13.82 -15.75
N ASP A 546 -18.71 -12.67 -16.25
CA ASP A 546 -19.50 -11.72 -15.46
C ASP A 546 -21.00 -12.07 -15.40
N SER A 547 -21.44 -13.02 -16.22
CA SER A 547 -22.83 -13.47 -16.28
C SER A 547 -23.09 -14.60 -15.29
N MET A 548 -24.09 -14.40 -14.42
CA MET A 548 -24.55 -15.39 -13.46
C MET A 548 -25.65 -16.27 -14.05
N LEU A 549 -25.56 -17.58 -13.82
CA LEU A 549 -26.57 -18.57 -14.20
C LEU A 549 -27.55 -18.87 -13.06
N VAL A 550 -27.22 -18.45 -11.84
CA VAL A 550 -28.05 -18.58 -10.65
C VAL A 550 -28.17 -17.24 -9.93
N SER A 551 -29.25 -17.05 -9.18
CA SER A 551 -29.35 -15.92 -8.25
C SER A 551 -28.57 -16.19 -6.95
N GLN A 552 -28.29 -15.15 -6.18
CA GLN A 552 -27.71 -15.32 -4.84
C GLN A 552 -28.62 -16.17 -3.94
N ALA A 553 -29.94 -16.01 -4.03
CA ALA A 553 -30.89 -16.79 -3.24
C ALA A 553 -30.84 -18.29 -3.59
N ASP A 554 -30.63 -18.63 -4.86
CA ASP A 554 -30.45 -20.02 -5.29
C ASP A 554 -29.14 -20.60 -4.75
N PHE A 555 -28.05 -19.83 -4.81
CA PHE A 555 -26.76 -20.23 -4.24
C PHE A 555 -26.85 -20.45 -2.73
N ASP A 556 -27.44 -19.51 -1.99
CA ASP A 556 -27.59 -19.59 -0.54
C ASP A 556 -28.45 -20.81 -0.15
N ALA A 557 -29.56 -21.04 -0.86
CA ALA A 557 -30.42 -22.20 -0.62
C ALA A 557 -29.70 -23.53 -0.88
N ASP A 558 -28.91 -23.61 -1.96
CA ASP A 558 -28.12 -24.79 -2.32
C ASP A 558 -27.06 -25.11 -1.25
N MET A 559 -26.29 -24.10 -0.83
CA MET A 559 -25.24 -24.25 0.18
C MET A 559 -25.81 -24.57 1.56
N GLN A 560 -26.88 -23.88 2.00
CA GLN A 560 -27.54 -24.18 3.26
C GLN A 560 -28.17 -25.58 3.27
N LYS A 561 -28.67 -26.07 2.14
CA LYS A 561 -29.16 -27.45 2.03
C LYS A 561 -28.00 -28.44 2.16
N SER A 562 -26.85 -28.17 1.54
CA SER A 562 -25.63 -28.98 1.67
C SER A 562 -25.18 -29.09 3.13
N TYR A 563 -25.02 -27.96 3.83
CA TYR A 563 -24.58 -27.96 5.23
C TYR A 563 -25.59 -28.56 6.21
N ARG A 564 -26.90 -28.45 5.94
CA ARG A 564 -27.93 -29.15 6.72
C ARG A 564 -27.79 -30.67 6.61
N LEU A 565 -27.57 -31.21 5.42
CA LEU A 565 -27.33 -32.63 5.21
C LEU A 565 -26.00 -33.08 5.84
N MET A 566 -24.95 -32.28 5.69
CA MET A 566 -23.63 -32.55 6.28
C MET A 566 -23.67 -32.61 7.81
N ALA A 567 -24.56 -31.84 8.46
CA ALA A 567 -24.75 -31.88 9.90
C ALA A 567 -25.21 -33.26 10.42
N ASP A 568 -25.92 -34.06 9.62
CA ASP A 568 -26.30 -35.44 9.97
C ASP A 568 -25.07 -36.38 10.11
N PHE A 569 -23.93 -35.96 9.57
CA PHE A 569 -22.63 -36.63 9.69
C PHE A 569 -21.72 -35.99 10.76
N GLY A 570 -22.21 -34.98 11.49
CA GLY A 570 -21.44 -34.23 12.48
C GLY A 570 -20.51 -33.16 11.87
N ILE A 571 -20.70 -32.83 10.59
CA ILE A 571 -19.92 -31.79 9.91
C ILE A 571 -20.69 -30.48 9.95
N GLU A 572 -20.33 -29.63 10.91
CA GLU A 572 -20.84 -28.26 11.01
C GLU A 572 -20.01 -27.29 10.16
N GLN A 573 -20.60 -26.15 9.82
CA GLN A 573 -19.96 -25.17 8.93
C GLN A 573 -18.64 -24.62 9.48
N ASN A 574 -18.54 -24.37 10.78
CA ASN A 574 -17.31 -23.93 11.43
C ASN A 574 -16.19 -24.99 11.44
N LYS A 575 -16.53 -26.28 11.32
CA LYS A 575 -15.58 -27.41 11.23
C LYS A 575 -15.15 -27.68 9.79
N ALA A 576 -16.00 -27.31 8.82
CA ALA A 576 -15.71 -27.40 7.39
C ALA A 576 -16.02 -26.07 6.67
N PRO A 577 -15.26 -25.00 6.96
CA PRO A 577 -15.55 -23.67 6.42
C PRO A 577 -15.13 -23.50 4.96
N TYR A 578 -14.52 -24.52 4.35
CA TYR A 578 -14.07 -24.50 2.96
C TYR A 578 -14.90 -25.41 2.07
N PHE A 579 -15.23 -24.93 0.88
CA PHE A 579 -15.89 -25.71 -0.17
C PHE A 579 -15.19 -25.52 -1.53
N ILE A 580 -15.37 -26.48 -2.43
CA ILE A 580 -14.94 -26.37 -3.83
C ILE A 580 -16.20 -26.15 -4.67
N PRO A 581 -16.32 -25.08 -5.48
CA PRO A 581 -17.46 -24.88 -6.37
C PRO A 581 -17.63 -26.02 -7.39
N PRO A 582 -18.87 -26.41 -7.76
CA PRO A 582 -19.13 -27.35 -8.85
C PRO A 582 -18.40 -26.97 -10.14
N TYR A 583 -17.96 -27.98 -10.89
CA TYR A 583 -17.13 -27.79 -12.09
C TYR A 583 -15.82 -27.02 -11.85
N GLU A 584 -15.45 -26.83 -10.58
CA GLU A 584 -14.29 -26.06 -10.15
C GLU A 584 -14.28 -24.64 -10.72
N TYR A 585 -15.46 -24.06 -10.97
CA TYR A 585 -15.62 -22.79 -11.66
C TYR A 585 -16.43 -21.78 -10.85
N TYR A 586 -15.92 -20.56 -10.80
CA TYR A 586 -16.48 -19.47 -10.01
C TYR A 586 -15.88 -18.12 -10.45
N ASN A 587 -16.57 -17.04 -10.11
CA ASN A 587 -16.13 -15.66 -10.28
C ASN A 587 -16.15 -14.94 -8.92
N GLU A 588 -15.77 -13.65 -8.91
CA GLU A 588 -15.72 -12.84 -7.70
C GLU A 588 -17.07 -12.70 -6.98
N ARG A 589 -18.19 -12.74 -7.73
CA ARG A 589 -19.54 -12.67 -7.15
C ARG A 589 -19.84 -13.90 -6.31
N VAL A 590 -19.53 -15.10 -6.82
CA VAL A 590 -19.67 -16.35 -6.07
C VAL A 590 -18.80 -16.34 -4.81
N SER A 591 -17.56 -15.85 -4.90
CA SER A 591 -16.67 -15.70 -3.74
C SER A 591 -17.19 -14.68 -2.72
N SER A 592 -17.86 -13.63 -3.17
CA SER A 592 -18.54 -12.68 -2.28
C SER A 592 -19.71 -13.33 -1.54
N TRP A 593 -20.57 -14.07 -2.25
CA TRP A 593 -21.70 -14.79 -1.65
C TRP A 593 -21.24 -15.84 -0.63
N ALA A 594 -20.21 -16.63 -0.99
CA ALA A 594 -19.59 -17.58 -0.08
C ALA A 594 -19.11 -16.91 1.23
N ARG A 595 -18.40 -15.78 1.13
CA ARG A 595 -17.93 -15.03 2.30
C ARG A 595 -19.07 -14.51 3.18
N GLN A 596 -20.18 -14.07 2.58
CA GLN A 596 -21.37 -13.63 3.32
C GLN A 596 -21.99 -14.78 4.13
N LEU A 597 -21.88 -16.02 3.64
CA LEU A 597 -22.27 -17.20 4.40
C LEU A 597 -21.24 -17.62 5.44
N GLY A 598 -20.05 -17.03 5.49
CA GLY A 598 -18.93 -17.47 6.35
C GLY A 598 -18.16 -18.66 5.77
N LEU A 599 -18.13 -18.80 4.44
CA LEU A 599 -17.43 -19.86 3.72
C LEU A 599 -16.25 -19.30 2.92
N GLY A 600 -15.16 -20.06 2.88
CA GLY A 600 -14.04 -19.85 1.99
C GLY A 600 -14.11 -20.76 0.77
N ILE A 601 -13.77 -20.22 -0.41
CA ILE A 601 -13.55 -21.04 -1.60
C ILE A 601 -12.09 -21.49 -1.62
N ILE A 602 -11.88 -22.80 -1.79
CA ILE A 602 -10.60 -23.34 -2.24
C ILE A 602 -10.77 -23.98 -3.62
N ASN A 603 -9.69 -24.07 -4.38
CA ASN A 603 -9.71 -24.77 -5.66
C ASN A 603 -8.34 -25.40 -5.97
N PHE A 604 -8.30 -26.28 -6.97
CA PHE A 604 -7.06 -26.92 -7.41
C PHE A 604 -6.06 -25.88 -7.92
N THR A 605 -4.77 -26.17 -7.77
CA THR A 605 -3.72 -25.31 -8.33
C THR A 605 -3.59 -25.57 -9.83
N PRO A 606 -3.74 -24.55 -10.70
CA PRO A 606 -3.62 -24.73 -12.15
C PRO A 606 -2.23 -25.19 -12.59
N GLY A 607 -2.15 -25.81 -13.78
CA GLY A 607 -0.88 -26.17 -14.42
C GLY A 607 -0.76 -27.64 -14.85
N PRO A 608 -0.64 -28.61 -13.93
CA PRO A 608 -0.43 -30.01 -14.29
C PRO A 608 -1.64 -30.61 -15.02
N GLY A 609 -2.85 -30.12 -14.72
CA GLY A 609 -4.09 -30.52 -15.40
C GLY A 609 -4.61 -31.88 -14.96
N THR A 610 -4.25 -32.36 -13.76
CA THR A 610 -4.71 -33.65 -13.22
C THR A 610 -6.22 -33.70 -13.02
N ASN A 611 -6.86 -32.55 -12.85
CA ASN A 611 -8.31 -32.39 -12.81
C ASN A 611 -9.01 -32.85 -14.10
N ALA A 612 -8.30 -33.04 -15.21
CA ALA A 612 -8.87 -33.59 -16.44
C ALA A 612 -8.99 -35.13 -16.43
N ASP A 613 -8.82 -35.78 -15.28
CA ASP A 613 -8.95 -37.23 -15.13
C ASP A 613 -10.38 -37.77 -15.28
N TYR A 614 -11.39 -36.89 -15.23
CA TYR A 614 -12.78 -37.23 -15.56
C TYR A 614 -13.02 -37.51 -17.06
N THR A 615 -12.12 -37.04 -17.94
CA THR A 615 -12.36 -37.08 -19.40
C THR A 615 -12.50 -38.51 -19.91
N ILE A 616 -13.48 -38.78 -20.77
CA ILE A 616 -13.76 -40.13 -21.34
C ILE A 616 -13.33 -40.25 -22.80
N PRO A 617 -13.06 -41.48 -23.32
CA PRO A 617 -12.57 -41.66 -24.69
C PRO A 617 -13.45 -41.03 -25.78
N SER A 618 -14.76 -41.02 -25.58
CA SER A 618 -15.75 -40.43 -26.48
C SER A 618 -15.63 -38.90 -26.62
N MET A 619 -14.89 -38.22 -25.72
CA MET A 619 -14.57 -36.78 -25.81
C MET A 619 -13.43 -36.46 -26.80
N GLY A 620 -12.89 -37.45 -27.51
CA GLY A 620 -11.92 -37.24 -28.60
C GLY A 620 -10.65 -36.53 -28.14
N LYS A 621 -10.32 -35.38 -28.76
CA LYS A 621 -9.08 -34.62 -28.47
C LYS A 621 -8.99 -34.09 -27.03
N SER A 622 -10.11 -34.01 -26.32
CA SER A 622 -10.15 -33.59 -24.92
C SER A 622 -9.82 -34.72 -23.95
N TYR A 623 -9.83 -35.99 -24.40
CA TYR A 623 -9.43 -37.13 -23.58
C TYR A 623 -7.96 -37.06 -23.18
N ARG A 624 -7.67 -37.32 -21.89
CA ARG A 624 -6.32 -37.33 -21.32
C ARG A 624 -6.05 -38.66 -20.63
N THR A 625 -5.10 -39.45 -21.13
CA THR A 625 -4.75 -40.75 -20.50
C THR A 625 -4.11 -40.55 -19.12
N SER A 626 -4.22 -41.51 -18.22
CA SER A 626 -3.60 -41.44 -16.88
C SER A 626 -2.09 -41.27 -16.96
N LYS A 627 -1.45 -41.90 -17.96
CA LYS A 627 -0.02 -41.75 -18.24
C LYS A 627 0.33 -40.32 -18.65
N GLU A 628 -0.48 -39.70 -19.50
CA GLU A 628 -0.28 -38.30 -19.89
C GLU A 628 -0.40 -37.36 -18.68
N LEU A 629 -1.45 -37.54 -17.87
CA LEU A 629 -1.67 -36.74 -16.65
C LEU A 629 -0.51 -36.88 -15.66
N TYR A 630 -0.02 -38.10 -15.44
CA TYR A 630 1.14 -38.35 -14.58
C TYR A 630 2.39 -37.65 -15.12
N ASN A 631 2.66 -37.76 -16.43
CA ASN A 631 3.82 -37.12 -17.05
C ASN A 631 3.71 -35.59 -16.97
N ARG A 632 2.52 -35.02 -17.17
CA ARG A 632 2.29 -33.57 -17.03
C ARG A 632 2.54 -33.12 -15.59
N LEU A 633 2.05 -33.85 -14.59
CA LEU A 633 2.32 -33.57 -13.18
C LEU A 633 3.82 -33.56 -12.88
N MET A 634 4.54 -34.61 -13.27
CA MET A 634 5.99 -34.71 -13.02
C MET A 634 6.80 -33.66 -13.80
N ASN A 635 6.40 -33.33 -15.03
CA ASN A 635 7.05 -32.27 -15.82
C ASN A 635 6.79 -30.88 -15.24
N PHE A 636 5.58 -30.62 -14.76
CA PHE A 636 5.23 -29.38 -14.10
C PHE A 636 6.02 -29.22 -12.80
N GLU A 637 6.06 -30.26 -11.96
CA GLU A 637 6.85 -30.28 -10.73
C GLU A 637 8.32 -29.99 -10.99
N LYS A 638 8.91 -30.61 -12.02
CA LYS A 638 10.33 -30.39 -12.36
C LYS A 638 10.62 -28.95 -12.78
N LYS A 639 9.68 -28.27 -13.44
CA LYS A 639 9.87 -26.91 -13.97
C LYS A 639 9.52 -25.82 -12.94
N ASN A 640 8.45 -26.03 -12.18
CA ASN A 640 7.80 -24.99 -11.39
C ASN A 640 7.72 -25.32 -9.89
N GLY A 641 8.03 -26.55 -9.50
CA GLY A 641 7.74 -27.08 -8.16
C GLY A 641 6.25 -27.31 -7.91
N LEU A 642 5.94 -27.94 -6.79
CA LEU A 642 4.56 -28.15 -6.28
C LEU A 642 4.40 -27.59 -4.85
N ASN A 643 5.12 -26.53 -4.52
CA ASN A 643 5.01 -25.89 -3.21
C ASN A 643 3.61 -25.28 -3.02
N GLY A 644 2.98 -25.49 -1.86
CA GLY A 644 1.63 -25.00 -1.57
C GLY A 644 0.52 -25.57 -2.47
N HIS A 645 0.71 -26.71 -3.12
CA HIS A 645 -0.16 -27.13 -4.22
C HIS A 645 -1.41 -27.87 -3.73
N PHE A 646 -2.60 -27.48 -4.21
CA PHE A 646 -3.83 -28.27 -4.10
C PHE A 646 -3.90 -29.21 -5.31
N LEU A 647 -3.50 -30.46 -5.12
CA LEU A 647 -3.48 -31.47 -6.16
C LEU A 647 -4.83 -32.20 -6.22
N MET A 648 -5.59 -31.92 -7.27
CA MET A 648 -6.94 -32.49 -7.44
C MET A 648 -6.98 -33.73 -8.32
N ILE A 649 -7.78 -34.71 -7.88
CA ILE A 649 -8.11 -35.97 -8.55
C ILE A 649 -9.57 -36.27 -8.28
N HIS A 650 -10.35 -36.71 -9.27
CA HIS A 650 -11.75 -37.08 -9.04
C HIS A 650 -11.85 -38.35 -8.19
N PHE A 651 -12.74 -38.35 -7.19
CA PHE A 651 -12.94 -39.50 -6.30
C PHE A 651 -13.59 -40.70 -7.01
N GLY A 652 -14.37 -40.42 -8.04
CA GLY A 652 -14.92 -41.40 -8.97
C GLY A 652 -15.13 -40.77 -10.35
N THR A 653 -15.22 -41.59 -11.38
CA THR A 653 -15.33 -41.14 -12.77
C THR A 653 -16.31 -42.01 -13.55
N HIS A 654 -16.87 -41.46 -14.62
CA HIS A 654 -17.83 -42.15 -15.50
C HIS A 654 -17.35 -43.57 -15.90
N PRO A 655 -18.25 -44.56 -16.06
CA PRO A 655 -17.88 -45.94 -16.41
C PRO A 655 -17.05 -46.08 -17.70
N GLU A 656 -17.24 -45.21 -18.69
CA GLU A 656 -16.41 -45.18 -19.92
C GLU A 656 -14.94 -44.84 -19.66
N ARG A 657 -14.61 -44.23 -18.51
CA ARG A 657 -13.23 -43.94 -18.11
C ARG A 657 -12.57 -45.21 -17.56
N THR A 658 -12.21 -46.19 -18.39
CA THR A 658 -11.59 -47.43 -17.89
C THR A 658 -10.15 -47.25 -17.39
N ASP A 659 -9.43 -46.25 -17.93
CA ASP A 659 -8.09 -45.84 -17.52
C ASP A 659 -8.13 -44.90 -16.29
N LYS A 660 -8.30 -45.44 -15.09
CA LYS A 660 -8.53 -44.65 -13.87
C LYS A 660 -7.25 -44.02 -13.30
N PHE A 661 -7.17 -42.69 -13.29
CA PHE A 661 -5.97 -41.94 -12.83
C PHE A 661 -5.66 -42.15 -11.34
N TYR A 662 -6.69 -42.26 -10.50
CA TYR A 662 -6.54 -42.51 -9.06
C TYR A 662 -5.76 -43.80 -8.74
N LYS A 663 -5.64 -44.75 -9.68
CA LYS A 663 -4.79 -45.96 -9.50
C LYS A 663 -3.29 -45.62 -9.42
N LEU A 664 -2.87 -44.46 -9.91
CA LEU A 664 -1.50 -43.96 -9.82
C LEU A 664 -1.22 -43.20 -8.51
N LEU A 665 -2.23 -42.95 -7.68
CA LEU A 665 -2.09 -42.18 -6.44
C LEU A 665 -0.98 -42.71 -5.50
N PRO A 666 -0.84 -44.04 -5.25
CA PRO A 666 0.27 -44.55 -4.44
C PRO A 666 1.64 -44.21 -5.01
N GLN A 667 1.78 -44.25 -6.34
CA GLN A 667 3.03 -43.89 -7.02
C GLN A 667 3.31 -42.39 -6.91
N ILE A 668 2.29 -41.55 -7.09
CA ILE A 668 2.39 -40.09 -6.99
C ILE A 668 2.85 -39.70 -5.58
N ILE A 669 2.19 -40.20 -4.53
CA ILE A 669 2.53 -39.89 -3.14
C ILE A 669 3.98 -40.27 -2.84
N ARG A 670 4.39 -41.52 -3.15
CA ARG A 670 5.77 -41.97 -2.91
C ARG A 670 6.79 -41.14 -3.65
N THR A 671 6.54 -40.83 -4.93
CA THR A 671 7.46 -40.05 -5.76
C THR A 671 7.64 -38.64 -5.22
N LEU A 672 6.55 -37.96 -4.85
CA LEU A 672 6.61 -36.59 -4.35
C LEU A 672 7.21 -36.52 -2.93
N ARG A 673 6.92 -37.49 -2.05
CA ARG A 673 7.61 -37.59 -0.75
C ARG A 673 9.12 -37.75 -0.93
N HIS A 674 9.55 -38.58 -1.86
CA HIS A 674 10.98 -38.77 -2.16
C HIS A 674 11.64 -37.48 -2.68
N ARG A 675 10.88 -36.58 -3.31
CA ARG A 675 11.33 -35.24 -3.76
C ARG A 675 11.25 -34.16 -2.68
N GLY A 676 10.88 -34.53 -1.46
CA GLY A 676 10.87 -33.66 -0.28
C GLY A 676 9.55 -32.94 -0.02
N TYR A 677 8.45 -33.31 -0.70
CA TYR A 677 7.14 -32.74 -0.40
C TYR A 677 6.52 -33.41 0.84
N ARG A 678 5.96 -32.59 1.72
CA ARG A 678 5.08 -33.01 2.81
C ARG A 678 3.63 -32.95 2.34
N PHE A 679 2.86 -33.99 2.66
CA PHE A 679 1.43 -33.97 2.42
C PHE A 679 0.72 -33.48 3.69
N ILE A 680 -0.07 -32.42 3.54
CA ILE A 680 -0.79 -31.77 4.65
C ILE A 680 -2.29 -31.73 4.37
N THR A 681 -3.09 -31.50 5.41
CA THR A 681 -4.54 -31.34 5.31
C THR A 681 -4.92 -29.99 4.71
N VAL A 682 -6.17 -29.84 4.27
CA VAL A 682 -6.72 -28.56 3.81
C VAL A 682 -6.64 -27.49 4.92
N PRO A 683 -7.10 -27.72 6.17
CA PRO A 683 -6.98 -26.73 7.22
C PRO A 683 -5.53 -26.31 7.50
N GLU A 684 -4.57 -27.25 7.50
CA GLU A 684 -3.15 -26.91 7.65
C GLU A 684 -2.58 -26.09 6.48
N MET A 685 -3.10 -26.27 5.27
CA MET A 685 -2.72 -25.44 4.10
C MET A 685 -3.35 -24.03 4.18
N MET A 686 -4.50 -23.93 4.85
CA MET A 686 -5.29 -22.71 4.97
C MET A 686 -4.93 -21.86 6.19
N ASN A 687 -4.16 -22.40 7.13
CA ASN A 687 -3.49 -21.66 8.20
C ASN A 687 -2.14 -21.22 7.66
#